data_AF-A0A7H9BKI2-F1
#
_entry.id   AF-A0A7H9BKI2-F1
#
_cell.length_a   1.000
_cell.length_b   1.000
_cell.length_c   1.000
_cell.angle_alpha   90.00
_cell.angle_beta   90.00
_cell.angle_gamma   90.00
#
_symmetry.space_group_name_H-M   'P 1'
#
loop_
_entity.id
_entity.type
_entity.pdbx_description
1 polymer ?
#
loop_
_entity_poly.entity_id
_entity_poly.type
_entity_poly.pdbx_seq_one_letter_code
_entity_poly.pdbx_strand_id
1 'polypeptide(L)'
;MKYQLNQAAFAILAAAAWHNSASAASCADAWQASKAYFAGSTVNYQGKDYRAKWWTQGEDPANNAIVGKPWELIGACSTSSTPIPTASIPPTIKPTNAPTAIPTPTVSPTPAATLAPSPTPTPKPTAIPTIAPTATPTAVPTAAPTTAPTLNPTSAPTSTPAASNSCNAEWVATNTYVAGNKVTRNGVNYQAKWWTQGNDPVSNSGDAQPWQNMGPCGNTATPTLTPTPAVTPIASASSSATPSTSITPSPQPSSTPTGNGIDHLLINEVAADPSGQGSWFEIYNPTNQTITLNDVSARIQSKQLGSASSYALSGTINAKSYVVVSTNTDAVAPKKNTQLQYIGNAQDWPVWSNDNGAIELVRNGQTVDFVRFGNSNSQPLSAMAWQGSNAPALTGNASYSLVRYFTQTVDSDSAADWRVVPFGTPAGQNDIDSNATDSDHDGIPTSAKQPGGTYAGMDLYAMGARAARPTILIHIDWMQTNTDEGIKPRKEALQLVREAFNRKGIDVLFDAGQLHNPNFSPADFNLGNGKEVPFARCVTLYKNADCADVMAYKNDSMDVRRRLIFHYMLMGSTQNTNGYGGSSGLAEINGNDLLISLGFWGLNSSSGTELYKLINYQAGTIMHELGHNLGLYHGGNEGTNNKPNYLSVMNYDYQLNGVPSDPAGQSMSERIYYRQNNLGRATPSKAANSYGVCDLLDGPCGNRFVIDYSNGSSMALNEWGLDESRLIGRGANNGAFADWNVNGKVEQSVAFDSNGDGITQTALSDYDDWGHIQLAFNVGSISALGLRTAAEPITPNSKHSRKLHDERKEVAAESPPPAHMLKKHSAAN
;
A
#
# COMPACT_ATOMS: atom_id res chain seq x y z
N MET A 1 0.66 -55.09 -39.15
CA MET A 1 1.23 -56.43 -38.91
C MET A 1 1.06 -56.78 -37.43
N LYS A 2 1.60 -57.90 -36.93
CA LYS A 2 1.17 -58.52 -35.66
C LYS A 2 1.73 -57.85 -34.38
N TYR A 3 1.02 -58.12 -33.28
CA TYR A 3 1.34 -57.87 -31.86
C TYR A 3 2.49 -58.76 -31.32
N GLN A 4 2.80 -58.58 -30.02
CA GLN A 4 3.50 -59.50 -29.08
C GLN A 4 5.03 -59.36 -29.00
N LEU A 5 5.69 -59.52 -27.83
CA LEU A 5 5.25 -59.43 -26.42
C LEU A 5 6.46 -59.03 -25.53
N ASN A 6 6.24 -58.84 -24.22
CA ASN A 6 7.25 -58.43 -23.24
C ASN A 6 7.55 -59.55 -22.20
N GLN A 7 8.65 -59.42 -21.43
CA GLN A 7 8.99 -60.02 -20.11
C GLN A 7 10.18 -61.01 -19.97
N ALA A 8 10.65 -61.11 -18.71
CA ALA A 8 11.71 -61.96 -18.11
C ALA A 8 13.19 -61.51 -18.31
N ALA A 9 14.10 -61.51 -17.32
CA ALA A 9 13.98 -61.75 -15.85
C ALA A 9 15.15 -61.11 -15.03
N PHE A 10 15.15 -61.31 -13.70
CA PHE A 10 16.01 -60.69 -12.65
C PHE A 10 17.45 -61.26 -12.51
N ALA A 11 18.41 -60.40 -12.11
CA ALA A 11 19.45 -60.56 -11.05
C ALA A 11 20.56 -59.48 -11.23
N ILE A 12 20.85 -58.51 -10.34
CA ILE A 12 21.24 -58.47 -8.91
C ILE A 12 22.77 -58.35 -8.68
N LEU A 13 23.17 -57.21 -8.07
CA LEU A 13 24.40 -56.87 -7.33
C LEU A 13 25.80 -56.99 -7.97
N ALA A 14 26.44 -55.82 -8.16
CA ALA A 14 27.71 -55.48 -7.52
C ALA A 14 27.82 -53.95 -7.37
N ALA A 15 28.31 -53.44 -6.22
CA ALA A 15 28.45 -52.00 -5.96
C ALA A 15 29.90 -51.53 -6.06
N ALA A 16 30.13 -50.36 -6.65
CA ALA A 16 31.42 -49.68 -6.67
C ALA A 16 31.28 -48.31 -6.00
N ALA A 17 31.90 -48.13 -4.82
CA ALA A 17 31.77 -46.93 -4.01
C ALA A 17 32.65 -45.79 -4.55
N TRP A 18 32.05 -44.83 -5.25
CA TRP A 18 32.71 -43.57 -5.60
C TRP A 18 32.76 -42.66 -4.35
N HIS A 19 33.97 -42.29 -3.95
CA HIS A 19 34.16 -41.30 -2.89
C HIS A 19 33.87 -39.91 -3.46
N ASN A 20 32.73 -39.31 -3.10
CA ASN A 20 32.48 -37.89 -3.36
C ASN A 20 33.33 -37.03 -2.42
N SER A 21 34.58 -36.80 -2.82
CA SER A 21 35.38 -35.70 -2.28
C SER A 21 34.69 -34.37 -2.63
N ALA A 22 34.10 -33.72 -1.64
CA ALA A 22 33.37 -32.47 -1.85
C ALA A 22 34.31 -31.37 -2.36
N SER A 23 34.16 -30.99 -3.63
CA SER A 23 34.81 -29.81 -4.19
C SER A 23 34.22 -28.55 -3.54
N ALA A 24 35.07 -27.69 -2.97
CA ALA A 24 34.64 -26.38 -2.50
C ALA A 24 34.01 -25.59 -3.66
N ALA A 25 32.89 -24.93 -3.40
CA ALA A 25 32.18 -24.17 -4.43
C ALA A 25 33.05 -23.00 -4.94
N SER A 26 32.97 -22.75 -6.25
CA SER A 26 33.49 -21.54 -6.87
C SER A 26 32.75 -20.32 -6.31
N CYS A 27 33.50 -19.30 -5.89
CA CYS A 27 32.94 -18.06 -5.36
C CYS A 27 31.94 -17.38 -6.33
N ALA A 28 30.95 -16.71 -5.78
CA ALA A 28 30.02 -15.87 -6.53
C ALA A 28 30.69 -14.57 -7.07
N ASP A 29 29.95 -13.82 -7.89
CA ASP A 29 30.36 -12.50 -8.41
C ASP A 29 30.77 -11.55 -7.26
N ALA A 30 31.86 -10.80 -7.44
CA ALA A 30 32.30 -9.83 -6.42
C ALA A 30 31.23 -8.75 -6.14
N TRP A 31 31.00 -8.47 -4.85
CA TRP A 31 30.08 -7.42 -4.42
C TRP A 31 30.56 -6.02 -4.84
N GLN A 32 29.62 -5.19 -5.30
CA GLN A 32 29.85 -3.82 -5.75
C GLN A 32 28.82 -2.89 -5.10
N ALA A 33 29.28 -1.89 -4.34
CA ALA A 33 28.40 -0.97 -3.61
C ALA A 33 27.38 -0.22 -4.50
N SER A 34 27.72 0.03 -5.78
CA SER A 34 26.84 0.68 -6.75
C SER A 34 25.86 -0.26 -7.45
N LYS A 35 26.01 -1.59 -7.33
CA LYS A 35 25.13 -2.59 -7.96
C LYS A 35 23.97 -2.92 -7.01
N ALA A 36 22.76 -2.94 -7.54
CA ALA A 36 21.59 -3.44 -6.82
C ALA A 36 21.53 -4.96 -6.92
N TYR A 37 21.13 -5.62 -5.82
CA TYR A 37 20.98 -7.07 -5.72
C TYR A 37 19.59 -7.40 -5.22
N PHE A 38 18.96 -8.41 -5.82
CA PHE A 38 17.61 -8.87 -5.48
C PHE A 38 17.67 -10.11 -4.57
N ALA A 39 16.56 -10.47 -3.92
CA ALA A 39 16.46 -11.69 -3.12
C ALA A 39 16.99 -12.92 -3.88
N GLY A 40 17.78 -13.76 -3.22
CA GLY A 40 18.47 -14.91 -3.81
C GLY A 40 19.79 -14.61 -4.52
N SER A 41 20.11 -13.34 -4.83
CA SER A 41 21.39 -12.97 -5.46
C SER A 41 22.57 -13.37 -4.58
N THR A 42 23.54 -14.09 -5.12
CA THR A 42 24.77 -14.44 -4.42
C THR A 42 25.90 -13.48 -4.80
N VAL A 43 26.72 -13.10 -3.82
CA VAL A 43 27.89 -12.23 -4.01
C VAL A 43 29.06 -12.71 -3.19
N ASN A 44 30.28 -12.56 -3.71
CA ASN A 44 31.48 -12.70 -2.92
C ASN A 44 31.87 -11.37 -2.26
N TYR A 45 32.15 -11.41 -0.96
CA TYR A 45 32.78 -10.30 -0.25
C TYR A 45 33.81 -10.84 0.75
N GLN A 46 35.05 -10.38 0.64
CA GLN A 46 36.16 -10.77 1.51
C GLN A 46 36.39 -12.30 1.62
N GLY A 47 36.21 -13.05 0.52
CA GLY A 47 36.41 -14.50 0.47
C GLY A 47 35.27 -15.34 1.05
N LYS A 48 34.14 -14.70 1.35
CA LYS A 48 32.89 -15.35 1.77
C LYS A 48 31.77 -15.04 0.78
N ASP A 49 30.94 -16.03 0.51
CA ASP A 49 29.74 -15.83 -0.29
C ASP A 49 28.55 -15.52 0.61
N TYR A 50 27.79 -14.50 0.20
CA TYR A 50 26.60 -14.01 0.87
C TYR A 50 25.41 -14.06 -0.08
N ARG A 51 24.23 -14.38 0.45
CA ARG A 51 22.95 -14.33 -0.25
C ARG A 51 22.21 -13.06 0.16
N ALA A 52 21.75 -12.27 -0.81
CA ALA A 52 20.78 -11.22 -0.57
C ALA A 52 19.44 -11.86 -0.18
N LYS A 53 18.89 -11.48 0.97
CA LYS A 53 17.59 -11.93 1.46
C LYS A 53 16.45 -11.13 0.84
N TRP A 54 16.69 -9.84 0.62
CA TRP A 54 15.80 -8.89 -0.04
C TRP A 54 16.61 -7.91 -0.91
N TRP A 55 15.96 -6.89 -1.48
CA TRP A 55 16.63 -5.89 -2.31
C TRP A 55 17.65 -5.07 -1.49
N THR A 56 18.85 -4.87 -2.02
CA THR A 56 19.96 -4.15 -1.35
C THR A 56 20.90 -3.49 -2.36
N GLN A 57 21.41 -2.31 -2.00
CA GLN A 57 22.38 -1.55 -2.79
C GLN A 57 23.22 -0.68 -1.85
N GLY A 58 24.52 -0.95 -1.78
CA GLY A 58 25.47 -0.20 -0.95
C GLY A 58 25.61 -0.70 0.49
N GLU A 59 24.68 -1.48 1.04
CA GLU A 59 24.88 -2.15 2.33
C GLU A 59 25.91 -3.29 2.19
N ASP A 60 27.06 -3.17 2.84
CA ASP A 60 28.12 -4.17 2.72
C ASP A 60 27.71 -5.53 3.34
N PRO A 61 28.02 -6.68 2.70
CA PRO A 61 27.58 -7.98 3.19
C PRO A 61 28.15 -8.39 4.55
N ALA A 62 29.34 -7.91 4.93
CA ALA A 62 29.97 -8.35 6.18
C ALA A 62 29.26 -7.78 7.41
N ASN A 63 28.92 -6.49 7.41
CA ASN A 63 28.25 -5.83 8.53
C ASN A 63 26.71 -5.97 8.49
N ASN A 64 26.15 -6.36 7.34
CA ASN A 64 24.71 -6.46 7.12
C ASN A 64 24.21 -7.90 6.90
N ALA A 65 24.96 -8.90 7.38
CA ALA A 65 24.56 -10.32 7.41
C ALA A 65 23.90 -10.78 8.72
N ILE A 66 23.28 -9.85 9.47
CA ILE A 66 22.60 -10.12 10.75
C ILE A 66 21.07 -10.10 10.61
N VAL A 67 20.38 -10.40 11.71
CA VAL A 67 18.91 -10.31 11.81
C VAL A 67 18.44 -8.89 11.47
N GLY A 68 17.35 -8.76 10.71
CA GLY A 68 16.85 -7.46 10.25
C GLY A 68 17.72 -6.76 9.19
N LYS A 69 18.76 -7.42 8.64
CA LYS A 69 19.65 -6.86 7.61
C LYS A 69 19.63 -7.68 6.30
N PRO A 70 19.97 -7.04 5.15
CA PRO A 70 19.73 -7.59 3.80
C PRO A 70 20.52 -8.83 3.40
N TRP A 71 21.59 -9.21 4.10
CA TRP A 71 22.43 -10.34 3.70
C TRP A 71 22.30 -11.54 4.64
N GLU A 72 22.68 -12.69 4.11
CA GLU A 72 22.82 -13.97 4.81
C GLU A 72 24.19 -14.54 4.44
N LEU A 73 24.98 -14.98 5.42
CA LEU A 73 26.26 -15.64 5.14
C LEU A 73 26.02 -17.08 4.67
N ILE A 74 26.41 -17.41 3.44
CA ILE A 74 26.36 -18.79 2.92
C ILE A 74 27.56 -19.58 3.44
N GLY A 75 28.76 -19.01 3.37
CA GLY A 75 29.99 -19.66 3.82
C GLY A 75 31.26 -19.04 3.24
N ALA A 76 32.39 -19.71 3.42
CA ALA A 76 33.63 -19.41 2.72
C ALA A 76 33.69 -20.17 1.38
N CYS A 77 34.36 -19.58 0.38
CA CYS A 77 34.55 -20.16 -0.95
C CYS A 77 36.03 -20.08 -1.34
N SER A 78 36.42 -20.66 -2.48
CA SER A 78 37.81 -20.59 -2.97
C SER A 78 37.91 -20.28 -4.46
N THR A 79 38.63 -19.23 -4.82
CA THR A 79 39.04 -18.88 -6.20
C THR A 79 40.23 -19.73 -6.66
N SER A 80 40.05 -21.05 -6.71
CA SER A 80 41.10 -22.00 -7.12
C SER A 80 41.25 -22.09 -8.64
N SER A 81 41.85 -21.07 -9.26
CA SER A 81 42.33 -21.14 -10.64
C SER A 81 43.53 -20.23 -10.90
N THR A 82 44.72 -20.82 -11.02
CA THR A 82 45.92 -20.12 -11.51
C THR A 82 46.81 -21.10 -12.28
N PRO A 83 47.01 -20.93 -13.60
CA PRO A 83 48.01 -21.68 -14.34
C PRO A 83 49.42 -21.20 -13.96
N ILE A 84 50.39 -22.11 -13.93
CA ILE A 84 51.76 -21.86 -13.44
C ILE A 84 52.54 -20.91 -14.37
N PRO A 85 53.07 -19.77 -13.88
CA PRO A 85 54.13 -19.00 -14.53
C PRO A 85 55.51 -19.32 -13.92
N THR A 86 56.54 -19.35 -14.75
CA THR A 86 57.93 -19.56 -14.32
C THR A 86 58.56 -18.31 -13.69
N ALA A 87 59.58 -18.51 -12.84
CA ALA A 87 60.13 -17.47 -11.98
C ALA A 87 61.10 -16.48 -12.66
N SER A 88 61.13 -15.24 -12.16
CA SER A 88 62.23 -14.26 -12.32
C SER A 88 62.26 -13.30 -11.13
N ILE A 89 63.41 -12.66 -10.84
CA ILE A 89 63.75 -11.98 -9.57
C ILE A 89 64.79 -10.86 -9.84
N PRO A 90 65.09 -9.94 -8.89
CA PRO A 90 64.36 -8.74 -8.41
C PRO A 90 64.96 -7.41 -9.00
N PRO A 91 64.76 -6.19 -8.42
CA PRO A 91 65.47 -5.74 -7.20
C PRO A 91 64.66 -4.92 -6.16
N THR A 92 65.24 -4.84 -4.96
CA THR A 92 64.79 -4.31 -3.65
C THR A 92 64.64 -2.79 -3.45
N ILE A 93 63.82 -2.36 -2.47
CA ILE A 93 64.23 -1.47 -1.33
C ILE A 93 63.32 -1.66 -0.08
N LYS A 94 63.77 -1.24 1.14
CA LYS A 94 63.20 -1.63 2.47
C LYS A 94 63.49 -0.57 3.59
N PRO A 95 62.48 -0.06 4.34
CA PRO A 95 62.25 -0.39 5.77
C PRO A 95 60.85 -1.05 6.04
N THR A 96 60.38 -1.57 7.20
CA THR A 96 60.73 -1.62 8.65
C THR A 96 60.27 -0.37 9.45
N ASN A 97 59.53 -0.43 10.58
CA ASN A 97 59.59 -1.33 11.75
C ASN A 97 58.24 -2.01 12.13
N ALA A 98 57.85 -2.08 13.41
CA ALA A 98 57.81 -3.33 14.20
C ALA A 98 56.70 -3.30 15.31
N PRO A 99 56.34 -4.44 15.96
CA PRO A 99 55.17 -4.55 16.85
C PRO A 99 55.49 -4.65 18.37
N THR A 100 54.46 -4.50 19.23
CA THR A 100 54.59 -4.66 20.69
C THR A 100 53.44 -5.46 21.34
N ALA A 101 53.80 -6.63 21.89
CA ALA A 101 53.26 -7.42 23.03
C ALA A 101 51.75 -7.51 23.38
N ILE A 102 51.34 -8.75 23.69
CA ILE A 102 50.12 -9.19 24.40
C ILE A 102 50.47 -9.47 25.88
N PRO A 103 49.51 -9.37 26.82
CA PRO A 103 49.46 -10.28 27.98
C PRO A 103 48.11 -11.01 28.16
N THR A 104 48.15 -12.21 28.75
CA THR A 104 46.99 -13.11 28.99
C THR A 104 47.15 -13.87 30.34
N PRO A 105 46.23 -14.73 30.85
CA PRO A 105 45.42 -14.42 32.04
C PRO A 105 45.59 -15.38 33.26
N THR A 106 45.01 -15.07 34.44
CA THR A 106 44.84 -16.03 35.55
C THR A 106 43.66 -15.78 36.54
N VAL A 107 42.70 -16.72 36.54
CA VAL A 107 41.87 -17.39 37.59
C VAL A 107 41.31 -16.74 38.91
N SER A 108 40.11 -17.28 39.26
CA SER A 108 39.18 -17.25 40.45
C SER A 108 39.76 -17.58 41.86
N PRO A 109 39.00 -17.61 43.02
CA PRO A 109 37.53 -17.69 43.25
C PRO A 109 36.86 -16.86 44.43
N THR A 110 35.60 -17.20 44.76
CA THR A 110 34.53 -16.74 45.72
C THR A 110 34.79 -16.92 47.27
N PRO A 111 33.88 -16.66 48.28
CA PRO A 111 32.47 -16.10 48.34
C PRO A 111 32.05 -15.16 49.55
N ALA A 112 30.81 -14.59 49.49
CA ALA A 112 29.84 -14.21 50.59
C ALA A 112 30.18 -13.06 51.62
N ALA A 113 29.27 -12.42 52.40
CA ALA A 113 27.82 -12.59 52.65
C ALA A 113 27.05 -11.32 53.17
N THR A 114 25.74 -11.22 52.85
CA THR A 114 24.53 -10.75 53.62
C THR A 114 24.46 -9.43 54.47
N LEU A 115 23.47 -8.55 54.21
CA LEU A 115 22.35 -8.13 55.12
C LEU A 115 21.41 -7.02 54.56
N ALA A 116 20.23 -6.84 55.15
CA ALA A 116 19.15 -5.85 54.86
C ALA A 116 18.71 -5.16 56.21
N PRO A 117 17.77 -4.16 56.33
CA PRO A 117 16.55 -3.87 55.54
C PRO A 117 16.21 -2.36 55.28
N SER A 118 14.95 -2.07 54.89
CA SER A 118 14.35 -0.74 54.61
C SER A 118 13.71 -0.08 55.86
N PRO A 119 13.42 1.26 55.90
CA PRO A 119 12.10 1.77 55.43
C PRO A 119 12.04 3.21 54.84
N THR A 120 10.93 3.52 54.16
CA THR A 120 10.40 4.86 53.74
C THR A 120 9.77 5.66 54.93
N PRO A 121 9.42 6.99 54.88
CA PRO A 121 8.42 7.58 53.94
C PRO A 121 8.35 9.14 53.67
N THR A 122 7.37 9.55 52.83
CA THR A 122 6.62 10.85 52.78
C THR A 122 7.21 12.16 52.12
N PRO A 123 6.37 13.15 51.66
CA PRO A 123 6.62 13.90 50.40
C PRO A 123 6.26 15.44 50.37
N LYS A 124 5.97 16.01 49.16
CA LYS A 124 5.32 17.32 48.83
C LYS A 124 6.29 18.55 48.84
N PRO A 125 6.02 19.73 48.20
CA PRO A 125 5.03 20.19 47.18
C PRO A 125 5.72 20.49 45.80
N THR A 126 5.34 21.36 44.83
CA THR A 126 4.34 22.46 44.67
C THR A 126 3.77 22.53 43.21
N ALA A 127 3.59 23.71 42.57
CA ALA A 127 2.87 23.85 41.27
C ALA A 127 3.28 25.04 40.37
N ILE A 128 2.86 24.92 39.10
CA ILE A 128 2.68 25.85 37.96
C ILE A 128 2.60 27.37 38.26
N PRO A 129 3.13 28.21 37.35
CA PRO A 129 2.41 29.40 36.87
C PRO A 129 2.28 29.48 35.33
N THR A 130 1.13 29.97 34.84
CA THR A 130 0.84 30.19 33.40
C THR A 130 0.46 31.65 33.15
N ILE A 131 1.06 32.32 32.16
CA ILE A 131 0.51 33.57 31.58
C ILE A 131 0.97 33.79 30.13
N ALA A 132 0.14 34.54 29.40
CA ALA A 132 0.32 35.11 28.05
C ALA A 132 -0.30 36.54 28.07
N PRO A 133 -0.32 37.38 27.00
CA PRO A 133 0.09 37.12 25.61
C PRO A 133 0.79 38.30 24.86
N THR A 134 1.06 38.11 23.55
CA THR A 134 1.15 39.08 22.42
C THR A 134 2.05 40.34 22.46
N ALA A 135 2.97 40.47 21.49
CA ALA A 135 3.23 41.69 20.67
C ALA A 135 4.25 41.45 19.53
N THR A 136 4.14 42.17 18.40
CA THR A 136 5.14 42.25 17.30
C THR A 136 5.75 43.67 17.21
N PRO A 137 7.00 43.83 16.74
CA PRO A 137 7.24 44.55 15.47
C PRO A 137 8.49 44.10 14.66
N THR A 138 8.78 44.77 13.54
CA THR A 138 9.81 44.42 12.52
C THR A 138 10.79 45.57 12.23
N ALA A 139 12.11 45.33 12.10
CA ALA A 139 13.11 46.21 11.43
C ALA A 139 14.51 45.55 11.20
N VAL A 140 15.32 46.08 10.25
CA VAL A 140 16.57 45.54 9.61
C VAL A 140 17.33 46.75 8.96
N PRO A 141 18.66 46.83 8.58
CA PRO A 141 19.82 45.88 8.55
C PRO A 141 21.21 46.41 9.11
N THR A 142 22.32 45.72 8.77
CA THR A 142 23.64 46.21 8.22
C THR A 142 24.99 46.20 9.01
N ALA A 143 25.93 45.34 8.53
CA ALA A 143 27.35 45.53 8.15
C ALA A 143 28.56 45.85 9.10
N ALA A 144 29.54 44.89 9.11
CA ALA A 144 30.99 45.03 8.80
C ALA A 144 31.96 45.81 9.76
N PRO A 145 33.32 45.70 9.65
CA PRO A 145 34.19 45.04 8.65
C PRO A 145 35.32 44.11 9.21
N THR A 146 36.39 43.88 8.41
CA THR A 146 37.36 42.76 8.43
C THR A 146 38.81 43.12 8.83
N THR A 147 39.71 42.11 8.93
CA THR A 147 41.08 42.16 8.36
C THR A 147 41.75 40.77 8.21
N ALA A 148 42.74 40.66 7.30
CA ALA A 148 43.62 39.50 7.05
C ALA A 148 45.06 40.01 6.79
N PRO A 149 46.11 39.14 6.72
CA PRO A 149 46.58 38.62 5.40
C PRO A 149 47.13 37.16 5.49
N THR A 150 47.39 36.32 4.47
CA THR A 150 47.69 36.38 3.00
C THR A 150 49.12 36.75 2.55
N LEU A 151 49.63 36.03 1.53
CA LEU A 151 50.62 36.35 0.46
C LEU A 151 51.10 35.00 -0.16
N ASN A 152 51.60 34.82 -1.40
CA ASN A 152 51.33 35.33 -2.77
C ASN A 152 52.27 34.53 -3.75
N PRO A 153 52.59 34.87 -5.03
CA PRO A 153 51.98 35.74 -6.07
C PRO A 153 51.81 35.02 -7.46
N THR A 154 51.66 35.65 -8.65
CA THR A 154 50.67 36.62 -9.19
C THR A 154 50.97 36.96 -10.67
N SER A 155 49.97 36.95 -11.57
CA SER A 155 49.83 37.85 -12.76
C SER A 155 48.49 37.56 -13.48
N ALA A 156 47.46 38.42 -13.45
CA ALA A 156 47.26 39.66 -14.27
C ALA A 156 46.88 39.36 -15.74
N PRO A 157 45.97 40.12 -16.42
CA PRO A 157 45.56 41.50 -16.15
C PRO A 157 44.05 41.70 -15.83
N THR A 158 43.60 42.96 -15.78
CA THR A 158 42.25 43.39 -15.35
C THR A 158 41.50 44.19 -16.42
N SER A 159 40.22 43.91 -16.64
CA SER A 159 39.25 44.86 -17.22
C SER A 159 37.81 44.49 -16.90
N THR A 160 36.99 45.49 -16.56
CA THR A 160 35.51 45.41 -16.49
C THR A 160 34.98 46.67 -17.16
N PRO A 161 33.99 46.58 -18.06
CA PRO A 161 32.60 46.51 -17.60
C PRO A 161 31.70 45.53 -18.38
N ALA A 162 30.45 45.40 -17.90
CA ALA A 162 29.35 44.60 -18.46
C ALA A 162 29.51 43.07 -18.41
N ALA A 163 28.37 42.38 -18.47
CA ALA A 163 28.26 40.95 -18.20
C ALA A 163 28.34 40.09 -19.47
N SER A 164 28.80 38.85 -19.31
CA SER A 164 28.62 37.79 -20.30
C SER A 164 28.20 36.50 -19.60
N ASN A 165 26.91 36.19 -19.64
CA ASN A 165 26.44 34.83 -19.36
C ASN A 165 26.88 33.94 -20.52
N SER A 166 28.05 33.31 -20.41
CA SER A 166 28.45 32.27 -21.34
C SER A 166 27.49 31.08 -21.22
N CYS A 167 27.15 30.47 -22.35
CA CYS A 167 26.42 29.21 -22.34
C CYS A 167 27.33 28.07 -21.85
N ASN A 168 26.74 27.11 -21.14
CA ASN A 168 27.39 25.86 -20.76
C ASN A 168 27.33 24.87 -21.94
N ALA A 169 27.74 23.62 -21.73
CA ALA A 169 27.50 22.56 -22.70
C ALA A 169 25.99 22.34 -22.91
N GLU A 170 25.55 22.09 -24.14
CA GLU A 170 24.15 21.81 -24.44
C GLU A 170 23.68 20.53 -23.72
N TRP A 171 22.43 20.53 -23.26
CA TRP A 171 21.82 19.39 -22.60
C TRP A 171 21.62 18.20 -23.57
N VAL A 172 21.86 16.98 -23.08
CA VAL A 172 21.71 15.73 -23.83
C VAL A 172 20.87 14.74 -23.03
N ALA A 173 19.77 14.27 -23.62
CA ALA A 173 18.77 13.43 -22.92
C ALA A 173 19.34 12.16 -22.28
N THR A 174 20.30 11.53 -22.94
CA THR A 174 20.95 10.29 -22.47
C THR A 174 21.95 10.52 -21.35
N ASN A 175 22.37 11.76 -21.09
CA ASN A 175 23.38 12.05 -20.08
C ASN A 175 22.76 12.17 -18.70
N THR A 176 23.43 11.59 -17.70
CA THR A 176 23.10 11.76 -16.29
C THR A 176 23.75 13.04 -15.77
N TYR A 177 22.99 13.82 -15.02
CA TYR A 177 23.43 15.05 -14.34
C TYR A 177 23.15 14.93 -12.84
N VAL A 178 24.05 15.40 -12.00
CA VAL A 178 23.91 15.43 -10.53
C VAL A 178 23.92 16.87 -10.02
N ALA A 179 23.60 17.05 -8.74
CA ALA A 179 23.53 18.36 -8.09
C ALA A 179 24.78 19.22 -8.40
N GLY A 180 24.55 20.41 -8.98
CA GLY A 180 25.61 21.34 -9.37
C GLY A 180 26.08 21.25 -10.83
N ASN A 181 25.76 20.19 -11.58
CA ASN A 181 26.03 20.17 -13.02
C ASN A 181 25.24 21.27 -13.75
N LYS A 182 25.82 21.86 -14.79
CA LYS A 182 25.23 22.94 -15.57
C LYS A 182 25.16 22.60 -17.04
N VAL A 183 24.09 23.05 -17.68
CA VAL A 183 23.80 22.86 -19.11
C VAL A 183 23.22 24.14 -19.70
N THR A 184 23.24 24.23 -21.02
CA THR A 184 22.39 25.14 -21.78
C THR A 184 21.28 24.35 -22.46
N ARG A 185 20.12 24.99 -22.62
CA ARG A 185 19.14 24.62 -23.65
C ARG A 185 18.34 25.84 -24.09
N ASN A 186 18.04 25.94 -25.39
CA ASN A 186 17.29 27.06 -25.99
C ASN A 186 17.83 28.47 -25.61
N GLY A 187 19.15 28.62 -25.44
CA GLY A 187 19.77 29.89 -25.04
C GLY A 187 19.57 30.29 -23.57
N VAL A 188 19.16 29.35 -22.72
CA VAL A 188 19.03 29.52 -21.26
C VAL A 188 19.98 28.56 -20.54
N ASN A 189 20.64 29.04 -19.50
CA ASN A 189 21.48 28.21 -18.63
C ASN A 189 20.63 27.57 -17.53
N TYR A 190 20.93 26.31 -17.21
CA TYR A 190 20.26 25.55 -16.15
C TYR A 190 21.28 24.83 -15.27
N GLN A 191 20.98 24.69 -13.98
CA GLN A 191 21.77 23.91 -13.01
C GLN A 191 20.92 22.79 -12.42
N ALA A 192 21.43 21.56 -12.41
CA ALA A 192 20.77 20.44 -11.75
C ALA A 192 20.79 20.62 -10.22
N LYS A 193 19.63 20.45 -9.59
CA LYS A 193 19.45 20.56 -8.12
C LYS A 193 19.69 19.21 -7.42
N TRP A 194 19.45 18.11 -8.12
CA TRP A 194 19.66 16.72 -7.69
C TRP A 194 19.92 15.83 -8.92
N TRP A 195 19.97 14.52 -8.75
CA TRP A 195 20.16 13.55 -9.84
C TRP A 195 19.04 13.66 -10.89
N THR A 196 19.39 13.67 -12.18
CA THR A 196 18.43 13.74 -13.28
C THR A 196 19.01 13.21 -14.60
N GLN A 197 18.17 12.56 -15.40
CA GLN A 197 18.47 12.06 -16.75
C GLN A 197 17.15 12.10 -17.54
N GLY A 198 17.18 12.33 -18.85
CA GLY A 198 15.97 12.44 -19.70
C GLY A 198 15.10 13.70 -19.50
N ASN A 199 15.04 14.27 -18.29
CA ASN A 199 14.23 15.44 -17.97
C ASN A 199 14.76 16.72 -18.65
N ASP A 200 13.97 17.26 -19.58
CA ASP A 200 14.23 18.49 -20.33
C ASP A 200 14.27 19.73 -19.39
N PRO A 201 15.37 20.50 -19.34
CA PRO A 201 15.47 21.69 -18.48
C PRO A 201 14.41 22.76 -18.75
N VAL A 202 13.89 22.85 -19.98
CA VAL A 202 12.92 23.87 -20.39
C VAL A 202 11.57 23.65 -19.73
N SER A 203 11.10 22.40 -19.65
CA SER A 203 9.83 22.03 -19.02
C SER A 203 9.97 21.56 -17.56
N ASN A 204 11.15 21.11 -17.14
CA ASN A 204 11.41 20.55 -15.80
C ASN A 204 12.29 21.49 -14.96
N SER A 205 11.95 22.79 -14.91
CA SER A 205 12.61 23.76 -14.02
C SER A 205 11.63 24.50 -13.10
N GLY A 206 12.03 24.69 -11.83
CA GLY A 206 11.17 25.21 -10.76
C GLY A 206 11.48 24.62 -9.38
N ASP A 207 10.72 24.99 -8.34
CA ASP A 207 11.06 24.69 -6.94
C ASP A 207 11.01 23.20 -6.60
N ALA A 208 10.04 22.45 -7.14
CA ALA A 208 9.93 20.99 -6.99
C ALA A 208 10.58 20.18 -8.13
N GLN A 209 11.20 20.85 -9.11
CA GLN A 209 11.70 20.25 -10.35
C GLN A 209 13.23 20.07 -10.35
N PRO A 210 13.82 19.14 -11.15
CA PRO A 210 15.25 18.81 -11.08
C PRO A 210 16.19 19.93 -11.55
N TRP A 211 15.71 20.87 -12.38
CA TRP A 211 16.53 21.97 -12.88
C TRP A 211 16.19 23.31 -12.21
N GLN A 212 17.23 24.10 -11.93
CA GLN A 212 17.15 25.52 -11.60
C GLN A 212 17.48 26.33 -12.86
N ASN A 213 16.58 27.23 -13.25
CA ASN A 213 16.84 28.19 -14.33
C ASN A 213 17.82 29.25 -13.84
N MET A 214 18.93 29.46 -14.56
CA MET A 214 19.99 30.44 -14.25
C MET A 214 19.90 31.72 -15.11
N GLY A 215 18.88 31.84 -15.96
CA GLY A 215 18.70 32.94 -16.90
C GLY A 215 19.33 32.72 -18.28
N PRO A 216 19.09 33.64 -19.24
CA PRO A 216 19.57 33.54 -20.62
C PRO A 216 21.10 33.60 -20.72
N CYS A 217 21.64 33.02 -21.80
CA CYS A 217 23.06 32.98 -22.12
C CYS A 217 23.32 33.30 -23.60
N GLY A 218 24.50 33.86 -23.89
CA GLY A 218 24.90 34.27 -25.24
C GLY A 218 24.26 35.58 -25.74
N ASN A 219 24.82 36.12 -26.82
CA ASN A 219 24.43 37.39 -27.43
C ASN A 219 24.05 37.19 -28.92
N THR A 220 22.78 36.88 -29.21
CA THR A 220 22.28 36.83 -30.59
C THR A 220 20.89 37.45 -30.69
N ALA A 221 20.66 38.32 -31.68
CA ALA A 221 19.39 39.00 -31.90
C ALA A 221 18.57 38.34 -33.03
N THR A 222 17.26 38.21 -32.79
CA THR A 222 16.08 38.31 -33.68
C THR A 222 16.17 37.95 -35.17
N PRO A 223 15.08 37.38 -35.74
CA PRO A 223 14.07 38.28 -36.29
C PRO A 223 12.61 37.97 -35.89
N THR A 224 11.84 39.03 -35.66
CA THR A 224 10.39 38.98 -35.44
C THR A 224 9.66 38.99 -36.80
N LEU A 225 8.62 38.17 -36.96
CA LEU A 225 7.76 38.24 -38.15
C LEU A 225 6.80 39.44 -38.07
N THR A 226 6.75 40.23 -39.14
CA THR A 226 5.93 41.45 -39.23
C THR A 226 4.69 41.17 -40.08
N PRO A 227 3.46 41.48 -39.62
CA PRO A 227 2.26 41.34 -40.45
C PRO A 227 2.16 42.44 -41.52
N THR A 228 1.70 42.08 -42.72
CA THR A 228 1.48 42.99 -43.86
C THR A 228 -0.03 43.28 -44.04
N PRO A 229 -0.46 44.52 -44.31
CA PRO A 229 -1.89 44.92 -44.23
C PRO A 229 -2.65 44.94 -45.58
N ALA A 230 -3.93 45.37 -45.50
CA ALA A 230 -4.95 45.63 -46.54
C ALA A 230 -5.87 44.42 -46.90
N VAL A 231 -7.13 44.60 -47.33
CA VAL A 231 -7.85 45.81 -47.80
C VAL A 231 -9.27 45.91 -47.20
N THR A 232 -9.80 47.12 -47.03
CA THR A 232 -11.21 47.42 -46.64
C THR A 232 -12.20 47.26 -47.80
N PRO A 233 -13.48 46.94 -47.52
CA PRO A 233 -14.60 47.63 -48.19
C PRO A 233 -15.46 48.48 -47.24
N ILE A 234 -16.12 49.51 -47.78
CA ILE A 234 -16.85 50.54 -47.01
C ILE A 234 -18.38 50.36 -47.10
N ALA A 235 -19.02 50.47 -45.94
CA ALA A 235 -20.40 50.89 -45.60
C ALA A 235 -21.58 50.72 -46.58
N SER A 236 -22.73 50.39 -45.98
CA SER A 236 -24.01 51.09 -46.22
C SER A 236 -24.86 51.08 -44.93
N ALA A 237 -25.75 52.06 -44.77
CA ALA A 237 -26.54 52.30 -43.56
C ALA A 237 -27.92 52.91 -43.90
N SER A 238 -28.76 53.17 -42.89
CA SER A 238 -30.16 53.68 -43.00
C SER A 238 -31.18 52.60 -43.44
N SER A 239 -32.41 52.46 -42.93
CA SER A 239 -33.19 53.10 -41.84
C SER A 239 -34.20 52.04 -41.28
N SER A 240 -35.22 52.25 -40.42
CA SER A 240 -35.85 53.43 -39.78
C SER A 240 -36.61 53.01 -38.50
N ALA A 241 -37.07 53.97 -37.68
CA ALA A 241 -38.23 53.80 -36.77
C ALA A 241 -39.54 54.19 -37.51
N THR A 242 -40.79 54.06 -37.03
CA THR A 242 -41.45 54.04 -35.68
C THR A 242 -42.94 53.60 -35.90
N PRO A 243 -43.90 53.56 -34.94
CA PRO A 243 -43.94 53.18 -33.51
C PRO A 243 -45.11 52.18 -33.18
N SER A 244 -45.45 52.02 -31.89
CA SER A 244 -46.69 51.38 -31.33
C SER A 244 -46.69 49.83 -31.28
N THR A 245 -47.23 49.12 -30.26
CA THR A 245 -47.96 49.51 -29.03
C THR A 245 -47.61 48.57 -27.86
N SER A 246 -47.91 48.92 -26.60
CA SER A 246 -47.48 48.20 -25.39
C SER A 246 -48.39 47.04 -24.94
N ILE A 247 -47.79 45.96 -24.41
CA ILE A 247 -48.28 45.20 -23.23
C ILE A 247 -47.12 44.47 -22.53
N THR A 248 -47.21 44.37 -21.20
CA THR A 248 -46.31 43.69 -20.24
C THR A 248 -47.17 42.91 -19.23
N PRO A 249 -46.64 42.00 -18.39
CA PRO A 249 -45.27 41.49 -18.29
C PRO A 249 -45.13 39.94 -18.23
N SER A 250 -43.90 39.45 -18.41
CA SER A 250 -43.39 38.23 -17.78
C SER A 250 -41.84 38.31 -17.74
N PRO A 251 -41.15 37.89 -16.67
CA PRO A 251 -39.68 38.02 -16.61
C PRO A 251 -39.01 37.04 -17.58
N GLN A 252 -38.39 37.59 -18.63
CA GLN A 252 -37.56 36.83 -19.56
C GLN A 252 -36.28 36.35 -18.85
N PRO A 253 -35.81 35.11 -19.06
CA PRO A 253 -34.55 34.65 -18.50
C PRO A 253 -33.38 35.51 -18.99
N SER A 254 -32.46 35.83 -18.07
CA SER A 254 -31.25 36.60 -18.38
C SER A 254 -30.29 35.76 -19.20
N SER A 255 -29.92 36.24 -20.39
CA SER A 255 -28.89 35.64 -21.23
C SER A 255 -27.49 36.14 -20.84
N THR A 256 -26.48 35.32 -21.16
CA THR A 256 -25.03 35.59 -21.05
C THR A 256 -24.39 35.31 -19.67
N PRO A 257 -23.88 34.10 -19.44
CA PRO A 257 -22.74 33.89 -18.57
C PRO A 257 -21.46 34.33 -19.32
N THR A 258 -20.96 35.55 -19.07
CA THR A 258 -19.63 35.93 -19.55
C THR A 258 -18.56 35.27 -18.68
N GLY A 259 -18.21 34.02 -18.99
CA GLY A 259 -17.28 33.19 -18.23
C GLY A 259 -15.86 33.75 -18.19
N ASN A 260 -15.58 34.66 -17.24
CA ASN A 260 -14.24 35.19 -17.00
C ASN A 260 -14.06 35.64 -15.54
N GLY A 261 -13.71 34.67 -14.67
CA GLY A 261 -13.41 34.89 -13.25
C GLY A 261 -14.39 34.19 -12.30
N ILE A 262 -13.81 33.66 -11.21
CA ILE A 262 -14.40 33.21 -9.92
C ILE A 262 -15.58 32.20 -9.88
N ASP A 263 -16.45 32.08 -10.89
CA ASP A 263 -17.69 31.28 -10.79
C ASP A 263 -17.67 29.92 -11.54
N HIS A 264 -16.62 29.61 -12.29
CA HIS A 264 -16.56 28.41 -13.12
C HIS A 264 -16.21 27.15 -12.29
N LEU A 265 -17.18 26.25 -12.14
CA LEU A 265 -17.03 24.90 -11.58
C LEU A 265 -17.42 23.87 -12.64
N LEU A 266 -16.69 22.77 -12.75
CA LEU A 266 -16.94 21.72 -13.73
C LEU A 266 -17.26 20.39 -13.05
N ILE A 267 -18.30 19.71 -13.49
CA ILE A 267 -18.47 18.26 -13.34
C ILE A 267 -17.34 17.62 -14.16
N ASN A 268 -16.47 16.86 -13.51
CA ASN A 268 -15.23 16.38 -14.13
C ASN A 268 -15.22 14.86 -14.36
N GLU A 269 -15.86 14.11 -13.47
CA GLU A 269 -16.02 12.66 -13.54
C GLU A 269 -17.39 12.24 -13.00
N VAL A 270 -18.01 11.22 -13.58
CA VAL A 270 -19.23 10.57 -13.09
C VAL A 270 -19.02 9.06 -13.08
N ALA A 271 -19.15 8.41 -11.92
CA ALA A 271 -18.91 6.98 -11.79
C ALA A 271 -20.05 6.13 -12.38
N ALA A 272 -19.70 4.95 -12.91
CA ALA A 272 -20.67 3.90 -13.18
C ALA A 272 -21.40 3.49 -11.89
N ASP A 273 -22.71 3.27 -12.01
CA ASP A 273 -23.54 2.74 -10.94
C ASP A 273 -24.39 1.56 -11.44
N PRO A 274 -23.86 0.33 -11.37
CA PRO A 274 -24.61 -0.90 -11.62
C PRO A 274 -25.74 -1.16 -10.61
N SER A 275 -25.84 -0.40 -9.52
CA SER A 275 -26.85 -0.60 -8.47
C SER A 275 -28.11 0.27 -8.63
N GLY A 276 -28.06 1.35 -9.41
CA GLY A 276 -29.18 2.29 -9.58
C GLY A 276 -29.53 3.07 -8.30
N GLN A 277 -28.54 3.32 -7.44
CA GLN A 277 -28.67 4.01 -6.15
C GLN A 277 -27.86 5.32 -6.08
N GLY A 278 -27.14 5.71 -7.14
CA GLY A 278 -26.11 6.74 -7.10
C GLY A 278 -24.83 6.27 -6.42
N SER A 279 -23.69 6.60 -7.03
CA SER A 279 -22.35 6.26 -6.53
C SER A 279 -21.61 7.53 -6.10
N TRP A 280 -20.95 8.21 -7.05
CA TRP A 280 -20.37 9.55 -6.88
C TRP A 280 -20.15 10.23 -8.23
N PHE A 281 -19.96 11.55 -8.16
CA PHE A 281 -19.44 12.38 -9.24
C PHE A 281 -18.42 13.36 -8.66
N GLU A 282 -17.61 13.99 -9.51
CA GLU A 282 -16.57 14.93 -9.11
C GLU A 282 -16.84 16.34 -9.62
N ILE A 283 -16.51 17.34 -8.80
CA ILE A 283 -16.46 18.75 -9.16
C ILE A 283 -15.00 19.23 -9.13
N TYR A 284 -14.52 19.76 -10.26
CA TYR A 284 -13.23 20.43 -10.41
C TYR A 284 -13.40 21.95 -10.37
N ASN A 285 -12.46 22.64 -9.72
CA ASN A 285 -12.31 24.09 -9.75
C ASN A 285 -11.16 24.48 -10.72
N PRO A 286 -11.46 24.77 -12.00
CA PRO A 286 -10.45 25.21 -12.97
C PRO A 286 -9.90 26.63 -12.72
N THR A 287 -10.38 27.38 -11.72
CA THR A 287 -9.95 28.76 -11.49
C THR A 287 -8.66 28.85 -10.65
N ASN A 288 -8.13 30.06 -10.53
CA ASN A 288 -6.97 30.38 -9.68
C ASN A 288 -7.39 30.85 -8.26
N GLN A 289 -8.65 30.65 -7.85
CA GLN A 289 -9.16 31.06 -6.53
C GLN A 289 -9.96 29.92 -5.87
N THR A 290 -10.07 29.93 -4.54
CA THR A 290 -10.92 28.99 -3.80
C THR A 290 -12.39 29.40 -3.95
N ILE A 291 -13.24 28.46 -4.40
CA ILE A 291 -14.68 28.68 -4.59
C ILE A 291 -15.45 28.09 -3.41
N THR A 292 -16.45 28.82 -2.89
CA THR A 292 -17.40 28.33 -1.88
C THR A 292 -18.56 27.59 -2.56
N LEU A 293 -19.07 26.51 -1.95
CA LEU A 293 -20.16 25.70 -2.50
C LEU A 293 -21.52 25.90 -1.79
N ASN A 294 -21.59 26.73 -0.74
CA ASN A 294 -22.79 26.92 0.08
C ASN A 294 -23.98 27.54 -0.69
N ASP A 295 -23.73 28.12 -1.87
CA ASP A 295 -24.72 28.70 -2.79
C ASP A 295 -24.92 27.84 -4.07
N VAL A 296 -24.32 26.65 -4.09
CA VAL A 296 -24.39 25.68 -5.19
C VAL A 296 -25.22 24.48 -4.75
N SER A 297 -26.06 23.96 -5.64
CA SER A 297 -26.69 22.65 -5.50
C SER A 297 -26.42 21.75 -6.71
N ALA A 298 -26.47 20.45 -6.48
CA ALA A 298 -26.50 19.45 -7.54
C ALA A 298 -27.96 19.08 -7.83
N ARG A 299 -28.47 19.38 -9.03
CA ARG A 299 -29.80 18.95 -9.48
C ARG A 299 -29.68 17.61 -10.20
N ILE A 300 -30.20 16.55 -9.57
CA ILE A 300 -30.09 15.14 -10.00
C ILE A 300 -31.44 14.47 -9.80
N GLN A 301 -31.74 13.37 -10.51
CA GLN A 301 -32.96 12.59 -10.28
C GLN A 301 -33.01 12.07 -8.84
N SER A 302 -34.10 12.37 -8.13
CA SER A 302 -34.39 11.93 -6.77
C SER A 302 -34.92 10.50 -6.74
N LYS A 303 -34.46 9.70 -5.77
CA LYS A 303 -35.00 8.37 -5.50
C LYS A 303 -36.46 8.41 -5.07
N GLN A 304 -36.83 9.35 -4.21
CA GLN A 304 -38.18 9.45 -3.65
C GLN A 304 -39.19 10.01 -4.66
N LEU A 305 -38.79 10.98 -5.48
CA LEU A 305 -39.68 11.73 -6.39
C LEU A 305 -39.64 11.24 -7.84
N GLY A 306 -38.70 10.35 -8.19
CA GLY A 306 -38.52 9.83 -9.55
C GLY A 306 -38.18 10.90 -10.60
N SER A 307 -37.82 12.11 -10.16
CA SER A 307 -37.69 13.33 -10.96
C SER A 307 -36.60 14.24 -10.40
N ALA A 308 -36.16 15.25 -11.15
CA ALA A 308 -35.00 16.06 -10.79
C ALA A 308 -35.23 16.90 -9.52
N SER A 309 -34.44 16.65 -8.47
CA SER A 309 -34.45 17.35 -7.18
C SER A 309 -33.10 18.03 -6.93
N SER A 310 -33.07 19.03 -6.04
CA SER A 310 -31.89 19.89 -5.79
C SER A 310 -31.24 19.56 -4.45
N TYR A 311 -30.04 19.00 -4.48
CA TYR A 311 -29.26 18.67 -3.28
C TYR A 311 -28.19 19.73 -3.02
N ALA A 312 -28.27 20.43 -1.89
CA ALA A 312 -27.32 21.49 -1.54
C ALA A 312 -25.89 20.95 -1.32
N LEU A 313 -24.89 21.68 -1.83
CA LEU A 313 -23.48 21.43 -1.57
C LEU A 313 -22.98 22.34 -0.42
N SER A 314 -21.73 22.20 0.00
CA SER A 314 -21.21 22.95 1.15
C SER A 314 -19.69 23.11 1.18
N GLY A 315 -19.17 24.00 2.02
CA GLY A 315 -17.72 24.18 2.18
C GLY A 315 -17.07 24.83 0.96
N THR A 316 -15.86 24.40 0.60
CA THR A 316 -15.02 25.05 -0.41
C THR A 316 -14.26 24.04 -1.28
N ILE A 317 -13.97 24.42 -2.53
CA ILE A 317 -12.98 23.76 -3.40
C ILE A 317 -11.83 24.74 -3.65
N ASN A 318 -10.60 24.34 -3.31
CA ASN A 318 -9.42 25.18 -3.55
C ASN A 318 -9.16 25.40 -5.06
N ALA A 319 -8.38 26.43 -5.39
CA ALA A 319 -7.91 26.66 -6.75
C ALA A 319 -7.27 25.39 -7.34
N LYS A 320 -7.56 25.07 -8.61
CA LYS A 320 -7.01 23.90 -9.32
C LYS A 320 -7.17 22.56 -8.57
N SER A 321 -8.24 22.43 -7.78
CA SER A 321 -8.49 21.28 -6.91
C SER A 321 -9.85 20.63 -7.19
N TYR A 322 -10.02 19.43 -6.66
CA TYR A 322 -11.17 18.55 -6.89
C TYR A 322 -11.93 18.28 -5.58
N VAL A 323 -13.26 18.12 -5.67
CA VAL A 323 -14.10 17.55 -4.62
C VAL A 323 -15.04 16.52 -5.23
N VAL A 324 -15.00 15.31 -4.68
CA VAL A 324 -15.93 14.23 -4.99
C VAL A 324 -17.18 14.36 -4.12
N VAL A 325 -18.34 14.13 -4.73
CA VAL A 325 -19.66 14.18 -4.11
C VAL A 325 -20.30 12.81 -4.25
N SER A 326 -20.47 12.09 -3.13
CA SER A 326 -21.00 10.72 -3.09
C SER A 326 -22.41 10.66 -2.52
N THR A 327 -23.23 9.75 -3.05
CA THR A 327 -24.61 9.54 -2.61
C THR A 327 -24.67 8.91 -1.21
N ASN A 328 -25.12 9.67 -0.22
CA ASN A 328 -25.45 9.14 1.09
C ASN A 328 -26.82 8.43 1.08
N THR A 329 -26.86 7.20 1.60
CA THR A 329 -28.09 6.43 1.84
C THR A 329 -28.31 6.07 3.30
N ASP A 330 -27.51 6.63 4.21
CA ASP A 330 -27.54 6.34 5.64
C ASP A 330 -28.34 7.39 6.41
N ALA A 331 -28.89 6.96 7.56
CA ALA A 331 -29.69 7.80 8.45
C ALA A 331 -28.86 8.88 9.17
N VAL A 332 -27.54 8.67 9.27
CA VAL A 332 -26.56 9.65 9.72
C VAL A 332 -25.51 9.75 8.62
N ALA A 333 -25.35 10.92 8.01
CA ALA A 333 -24.36 11.13 6.96
C ALA A 333 -22.93 10.96 7.52
N PRO A 334 -21.99 10.38 6.75
CA PRO A 334 -20.60 10.24 7.21
C PRO A 334 -19.92 11.61 7.40
N LYS A 335 -18.83 11.64 8.17
CA LYS A 335 -17.98 12.84 8.32
C LYS A 335 -17.45 13.27 6.95
N LYS A 336 -17.81 14.44 6.43
CA LYS A 336 -17.17 14.99 5.22
C LYS A 336 -15.71 15.39 5.49
N ASN A 337 -14.87 15.36 4.47
CA ASN A 337 -13.50 15.88 4.52
C ASN A 337 -13.29 16.97 3.45
N THR A 338 -12.04 17.33 3.14
CA THR A 338 -11.70 18.39 2.16
C THR A 338 -11.82 17.98 0.70
N GLN A 339 -11.81 16.68 0.39
CA GLN A 339 -11.92 16.12 -0.97
C GLN A 339 -13.23 15.32 -1.19
N LEU A 340 -13.98 14.98 -0.14
CA LEU A 340 -15.17 14.12 -0.21
C LEU A 340 -16.34 14.68 0.60
N GLN A 341 -17.48 14.84 -0.07
CA GLN A 341 -18.74 15.32 0.49
C GLN A 341 -19.91 14.39 0.16
N TYR A 342 -21.04 14.62 0.83
CA TYR A 342 -22.20 13.73 0.78
C TYR A 342 -23.50 14.51 0.54
N ILE A 343 -24.36 13.93 -0.28
CA ILE A 343 -25.72 14.42 -0.55
C ILE A 343 -26.73 13.28 -0.51
N GLY A 344 -27.97 13.58 -0.12
CA GLY A 344 -29.01 12.57 0.14
C GLY A 344 -29.00 12.04 1.58
N ASN A 345 -29.94 11.15 1.85
CA ASN A 345 -30.22 10.51 3.14
C ASN A 345 -30.92 9.15 2.93
N ALA A 346 -31.28 8.46 4.01
CA ALA A 346 -31.94 7.15 3.96
C ALA A 346 -33.37 7.14 3.37
N GLN A 347 -33.98 8.28 3.07
CA GLN A 347 -35.33 8.41 2.50
C GLN A 347 -35.32 8.97 1.07
N ASP A 348 -34.47 9.96 0.78
CA ASP A 348 -34.26 10.50 -0.55
C ASP A 348 -32.79 10.77 -0.84
N TRP A 349 -32.35 10.37 -2.03
CA TRP A 349 -30.98 10.44 -2.48
C TRP A 349 -30.90 10.52 -4.02
N PRO A 350 -29.83 11.10 -4.58
CA PRO A 350 -29.66 11.20 -6.04
C PRO A 350 -29.36 9.85 -6.68
N VAL A 351 -29.97 9.57 -7.83
CA VAL A 351 -29.81 8.31 -8.58
C VAL A 351 -29.56 8.53 -10.07
N TRP A 352 -28.84 7.60 -10.68
CA TRP A 352 -28.70 7.40 -12.12
C TRP A 352 -28.54 5.91 -12.41
N SER A 353 -28.72 5.49 -13.66
CA SER A 353 -28.28 4.18 -14.14
C SER A 353 -27.13 4.35 -15.13
N ASN A 354 -26.44 3.27 -15.47
CA ASN A 354 -25.35 3.30 -16.44
C ASN A 354 -25.80 3.81 -17.82
N ASP A 355 -27.02 3.46 -18.22
CA ASP A 355 -27.62 3.82 -19.51
C ASP A 355 -28.48 5.09 -19.46
N ASN A 356 -28.73 5.70 -18.30
CA ASN A 356 -29.59 6.89 -18.17
C ASN A 356 -29.25 7.71 -16.91
N GLY A 357 -28.75 8.93 -17.12
CA GLY A 357 -28.59 9.89 -16.05
C GLY A 357 -28.35 11.33 -16.53
N ALA A 358 -28.47 12.27 -15.59
CA ALA A 358 -28.01 13.64 -15.76
C ALA A 358 -27.63 14.23 -14.40
N ILE A 359 -26.60 15.08 -14.41
CA ILE A 359 -26.11 15.82 -13.24
C ILE A 359 -25.96 17.27 -13.67
N GLU A 360 -26.44 18.19 -12.83
CA GLU A 360 -26.38 19.62 -13.08
C GLU A 360 -25.87 20.34 -11.83
N LEU A 361 -24.88 21.23 -11.99
CA LEU A 361 -24.51 22.18 -10.96
C LEU A 361 -25.34 23.45 -11.15
N VAL A 362 -26.00 23.91 -10.08
CA VAL A 362 -26.89 25.08 -10.10
C VAL A 362 -26.43 26.08 -9.05
N ARG A 363 -26.24 27.34 -9.45
CA ARG A 363 -25.92 28.49 -8.58
C ARG A 363 -26.91 29.61 -8.88
N ASN A 364 -27.51 30.21 -7.84
CA ASN A 364 -28.48 31.31 -7.98
C ASN A 364 -29.65 31.05 -8.96
N GLY A 365 -30.03 29.78 -9.16
CA GLY A 365 -31.09 29.36 -10.08
C GLY A 365 -30.67 29.21 -11.55
N GLN A 366 -29.39 29.40 -11.88
CA GLN A 366 -28.81 29.16 -13.21
C GLN A 366 -27.90 27.93 -13.19
N THR A 367 -27.83 27.22 -14.31
CA THR A 367 -26.84 26.16 -14.54
C THR A 367 -25.43 26.75 -14.56
N VAL A 368 -24.50 26.10 -13.86
CA VAL A 368 -23.06 26.38 -13.87
C VAL A 368 -22.34 25.45 -14.84
N ASP A 369 -22.69 24.16 -14.80
CA ASP A 369 -22.28 23.10 -15.72
C ASP A 369 -23.29 21.95 -15.65
N PHE A 370 -23.38 21.14 -16.69
CA PHE A 370 -24.36 20.07 -16.84
C PHE A 370 -23.79 18.92 -17.68
N VAL A 371 -24.16 17.69 -17.33
CA VAL A 371 -23.96 16.52 -18.18
C VAL A 371 -25.21 15.66 -18.22
N ARG A 372 -25.58 15.17 -19.41
CA ARG A 372 -26.55 14.09 -19.59
C ARG A 372 -25.94 12.97 -20.41
N PHE A 373 -26.20 11.73 -20.02
CA PHE A 373 -25.57 10.54 -20.60
C PHE A 373 -26.57 9.43 -20.91
N GLY A 374 -26.20 8.59 -21.88
CA GLY A 374 -27.01 7.49 -22.37
C GLY A 374 -28.35 7.94 -22.95
N ASN A 375 -29.46 7.42 -22.42
CA ASN A 375 -30.84 7.61 -22.89
C ASN A 375 -31.56 8.82 -22.26
N SER A 376 -30.86 9.61 -21.44
CA SER A 376 -31.43 10.71 -20.65
C SER A 376 -32.01 11.84 -21.49
N ASN A 377 -33.27 12.22 -21.23
CA ASN A 377 -33.96 13.33 -21.88
C ASN A 377 -33.96 14.62 -21.04
N SER A 378 -33.21 14.65 -19.93
CA SER A 378 -33.10 15.80 -19.04
C SER A 378 -32.54 17.04 -19.75
N GLN A 379 -33.02 18.21 -19.34
CA GLN A 379 -32.57 19.52 -19.83
C GLN A 379 -32.08 20.38 -18.65
N PRO A 380 -31.00 21.17 -18.83
CA PRO A 380 -30.55 22.15 -17.84
C PRO A 380 -31.58 23.26 -17.61
N LEU A 381 -31.44 24.00 -16.50
CA LEU A 381 -32.24 25.19 -16.21
C LEU A 381 -31.89 26.36 -17.15
N SER A 382 -30.61 26.55 -17.44
CA SER A 382 -30.11 27.53 -18.42
C SER A 382 -30.21 26.94 -19.82
N ALA A 383 -31.06 27.52 -20.67
CA ALA A 383 -31.00 27.26 -22.12
C ALA A 383 -29.59 27.60 -22.65
N MET A 384 -29.07 26.74 -23.53
CA MET A 384 -27.67 26.68 -24.02
C MET A 384 -26.63 25.98 -23.13
N ALA A 385 -26.88 25.69 -21.84
CA ALA A 385 -25.93 24.95 -20.99
C ALA A 385 -25.85 23.43 -21.27
N TRP A 386 -26.38 22.99 -22.41
CA TRP A 386 -26.02 21.72 -23.07
C TRP A 386 -26.40 21.78 -24.54
N GLN A 387 -25.57 21.22 -25.41
CA GLN A 387 -25.75 21.22 -26.87
C GLN A 387 -25.60 19.82 -27.48
N GLY A 388 -26.46 19.52 -28.46
CA GLY A 388 -26.40 18.28 -29.23
C GLY A 388 -26.81 17.01 -28.46
N SER A 389 -26.14 15.91 -28.77
CA SER A 389 -26.44 14.56 -28.25
C SER A 389 -26.08 14.42 -26.78
N ASN A 390 -26.45 13.28 -26.20
CA ASN A 390 -26.01 12.90 -24.87
C ASN A 390 -24.55 12.42 -24.90
N ALA A 391 -23.85 12.56 -23.78
CA ALA A 391 -22.57 11.89 -23.57
C ALA A 391 -22.75 10.35 -23.59
N PRO A 392 -21.68 9.57 -23.88
CA PRO A 392 -21.78 8.12 -23.94
C PRO A 392 -22.37 7.48 -22.67
N ALA A 393 -23.08 6.36 -22.82
CA ALA A 393 -23.53 5.57 -21.68
C ALA A 393 -22.35 4.95 -20.93
N LEU A 394 -22.47 4.88 -19.60
CA LEU A 394 -21.54 4.13 -18.74
C LEU A 394 -21.73 2.62 -18.96
N THR A 395 -20.77 1.81 -18.54
CA THR A 395 -20.84 0.34 -18.69
C THR A 395 -21.44 -0.33 -17.44
N GLY A 396 -21.77 -1.62 -17.55
CA GLY A 396 -22.23 -2.42 -16.41
C GLY A 396 -21.17 -2.73 -15.34
N ASN A 397 -19.91 -2.36 -15.53
CA ASN A 397 -18.83 -2.62 -14.58
C ASN A 397 -18.55 -1.36 -13.74
N ALA A 398 -18.63 -1.52 -12.41
CA ALA A 398 -18.44 -0.44 -11.44
C ALA A 398 -17.04 0.23 -11.46
N SER A 399 -16.02 -0.32 -12.16
CA SER A 399 -14.69 0.33 -12.31
C SER A 399 -14.71 1.51 -13.29
N TYR A 400 -15.71 1.56 -14.16
CA TYR A 400 -15.77 2.54 -15.23
C TYR A 400 -16.30 3.88 -14.76
N SER A 401 -15.87 4.95 -15.44
CA SER A 401 -16.38 6.30 -15.23
C SER A 401 -16.53 7.04 -16.57
N LEU A 402 -17.34 8.08 -16.56
CA LEU A 402 -17.51 9.06 -17.63
C LEU A 402 -16.72 10.32 -17.24
N VAL A 403 -15.67 10.66 -17.98
CA VAL A 403 -14.68 11.68 -17.63
C VAL A 403 -14.52 12.76 -18.70
N ARG A 404 -14.16 13.97 -18.26
CA ARG A 404 -13.43 14.96 -19.07
C ARG A 404 -11.93 14.74 -18.84
N TYR A 405 -11.10 14.57 -19.89
CA TYR A 405 -9.67 14.28 -19.72
C TYR A 405 -8.89 15.47 -19.15
N PHE A 406 -7.84 15.22 -18.36
CA PHE A 406 -7.05 16.29 -17.71
C PHE A 406 -6.33 17.24 -18.69
N THR A 407 -6.13 16.80 -19.95
CA THR A 407 -5.53 17.60 -21.03
C THR A 407 -6.52 18.56 -21.70
N GLN A 408 -7.82 18.47 -21.39
CA GLN A 408 -8.85 19.29 -21.98
C GLN A 408 -8.87 20.69 -21.36
N THR A 409 -8.77 21.71 -22.21
CA THR A 409 -8.65 23.14 -21.81
C THR A 409 -9.86 24.00 -22.18
N VAL A 410 -10.86 23.41 -22.84
CA VAL A 410 -12.09 24.04 -23.31
C VAL A 410 -13.26 23.15 -22.92
N ASP A 411 -14.33 23.73 -22.40
CA ASP A 411 -15.63 23.07 -22.26
C ASP A 411 -16.49 23.44 -23.48
N SER A 412 -17.27 22.50 -24.03
CA SER A 412 -18.13 22.74 -25.18
C SER A 412 -19.62 22.60 -24.87
N ASP A 413 -19.96 22.40 -23.59
CA ASP A 413 -21.32 22.06 -23.12
C ASP A 413 -21.91 20.85 -23.87
N SER A 414 -21.10 19.85 -24.25
CA SER A 414 -21.56 18.80 -25.17
C SER A 414 -20.95 17.41 -24.97
N ALA A 415 -21.53 16.43 -25.66
CA ALA A 415 -21.02 15.06 -25.71
C ALA A 415 -19.56 14.96 -26.22
N ALA A 416 -19.03 15.98 -26.89
CA ALA A 416 -17.64 16.00 -27.37
C ALA A 416 -16.61 16.02 -26.24
N ASP A 417 -17.00 16.47 -25.04
CA ASP A 417 -16.12 16.64 -23.87
C ASP A 417 -15.91 15.35 -23.07
N TRP A 418 -16.76 14.34 -23.28
CA TRP A 418 -16.88 13.21 -22.37
C TRP A 418 -16.41 11.88 -22.97
N ARG A 419 -15.61 11.12 -22.23
CA ARG A 419 -15.13 9.76 -22.60
C ARG A 419 -15.47 8.77 -21.50
N VAL A 420 -15.65 7.50 -21.88
CA VAL A 420 -15.81 6.41 -20.92
C VAL A 420 -14.46 5.72 -20.74
N VAL A 421 -14.00 5.62 -19.50
CA VAL A 421 -12.71 5.02 -19.12
C VAL A 421 -12.92 3.77 -18.25
N PRO A 422 -12.05 2.74 -18.35
CA PRO A 422 -12.22 1.48 -17.61
C PRO A 422 -11.84 1.55 -16.13
N PHE A 423 -11.13 2.60 -15.71
CA PHE A 423 -10.74 2.88 -14.33
C PHE A 423 -11.00 4.36 -14.03
N GLY A 424 -11.88 4.64 -13.06
CA GLY A 424 -12.10 6.00 -12.57
C GLY A 424 -10.97 6.54 -11.69
N THR A 425 -10.89 7.86 -11.52
CA THR A 425 -9.71 8.59 -10.98
C THR A 425 -10.09 9.66 -9.93
N PRO A 426 -10.87 9.31 -8.89
CA PRO A 426 -11.54 10.27 -8.00
C PRO A 426 -10.59 11.17 -7.21
N ALA A 427 -10.93 12.46 -7.12
CA ALA A 427 -10.22 13.55 -6.47
C ALA A 427 -8.86 13.90 -7.10
N GLY A 428 -8.70 13.69 -8.42
CA GLY A 428 -7.44 13.88 -9.12
C GLY A 428 -7.57 14.10 -10.64
N GLN A 429 -6.47 13.88 -11.35
CA GLN A 429 -6.44 14.05 -12.81
C GLN A 429 -7.03 12.83 -13.51
N ASN A 430 -7.95 13.05 -14.46
CA ASN A 430 -8.45 11.99 -15.35
C ASN A 430 -7.38 11.66 -16.41
N ASP A 431 -6.39 10.87 -15.98
CA ASP A 431 -5.13 10.56 -16.66
C ASP A 431 -5.06 9.15 -17.26
N ILE A 432 -6.13 8.36 -17.13
CA ILE A 432 -6.25 7.01 -17.68
C ILE A 432 -7.03 7.02 -19.01
N ASP A 433 -6.40 6.53 -20.08
CA ASP A 433 -7.02 6.42 -21.41
C ASP A 433 -8.20 5.44 -21.45
N SER A 434 -9.16 5.72 -22.34
CA SER A 434 -10.35 4.89 -22.59
C SER A 434 -10.07 3.48 -23.12
N ASN A 435 -8.84 3.18 -23.51
CA ASN A 435 -8.38 1.83 -23.92
C ASN A 435 -7.36 1.22 -22.94
N ALA A 436 -7.18 1.80 -21.76
CA ALA A 436 -6.26 1.28 -20.75
C ALA A 436 -6.65 -0.14 -20.32
N THR A 437 -5.65 -0.99 -20.11
CA THR A 437 -5.80 -2.38 -19.69
C THR A 437 -5.17 -2.59 -18.32
N ASP A 438 -5.62 -3.61 -17.61
CA ASP A 438 -4.88 -4.26 -16.53
C ASP A 438 -4.27 -5.55 -17.10
N SER A 439 -2.94 -5.67 -17.05
CA SER A 439 -2.20 -6.80 -17.62
C SER A 439 -1.98 -7.94 -16.63
N ASP A 440 -2.14 -7.63 -15.35
CA ASP A 440 -1.66 -8.36 -14.19
C ASP A 440 -2.82 -8.82 -13.28
N HIS A 441 -4.02 -8.29 -13.52
CA HIS A 441 -5.29 -8.60 -12.87
C HIS A 441 -5.32 -8.20 -11.37
N ASP A 442 -4.71 -7.06 -11.04
CA ASP A 442 -4.68 -6.44 -9.70
C ASP A 442 -5.60 -5.21 -9.54
N GLY A 443 -6.31 -4.81 -10.61
CA GLY A 443 -7.23 -3.68 -10.62
C GLY A 443 -6.57 -2.32 -10.85
N ILE A 444 -5.25 -2.28 -11.08
CA ILE A 444 -4.50 -1.05 -11.34
C ILE A 444 -4.16 -0.96 -12.85
N PRO A 445 -4.47 0.15 -13.54
CA PRO A 445 -4.20 0.28 -14.97
C PRO A 445 -2.70 0.18 -15.28
N THR A 446 -2.36 -0.64 -16.28
CA THR A 446 -0.97 -0.91 -16.72
C THR A 446 -0.22 0.36 -17.09
N SER A 447 -0.91 1.38 -17.62
CA SER A 447 -0.35 2.70 -17.95
C SER A 447 0.22 3.44 -16.72
N ALA A 448 -0.43 3.33 -15.56
CA ALA A 448 0.02 3.97 -14.32
C ALA A 448 1.24 3.26 -13.69
N LYS A 449 1.55 2.02 -14.12
CA LYS A 449 2.70 1.23 -13.66
C LYS A 449 3.94 1.39 -14.57
N GLN A 450 4.02 2.48 -15.32
CA GLN A 450 5.11 2.79 -16.27
C GLN A 450 5.86 4.08 -15.88
N PRO A 451 7.14 4.25 -16.28
CA PRO A 451 7.87 5.49 -16.04
C PRO A 451 7.16 6.70 -16.64
N GLY A 452 6.77 7.67 -15.79
CA GLY A 452 6.05 8.87 -16.20
C GLY A 452 4.54 8.66 -16.46
N GLY A 453 4.01 7.47 -16.22
CA GLY A 453 2.57 7.22 -16.12
C GLY A 453 2.06 7.53 -14.71
N THR A 454 0.80 7.92 -14.59
CA THR A 454 0.15 8.25 -13.32
C THR A 454 -1.25 7.65 -13.23
N TYR A 455 -1.81 7.64 -12.02
CA TYR A 455 -3.22 7.37 -11.75
C TYR A 455 -3.76 8.46 -10.81
N ALA A 456 -4.77 9.23 -11.24
CA ALA A 456 -5.26 10.40 -10.50
C ALA A 456 -4.15 11.43 -10.18
N GLY A 457 -3.11 11.51 -11.02
CA GLY A 457 -1.90 12.30 -10.79
C GLY A 457 -0.96 11.74 -9.71
N MET A 458 -1.11 10.47 -9.31
CA MET A 458 -0.16 9.76 -8.45
C MET A 458 0.82 8.93 -9.30
N ASP A 459 2.12 9.12 -9.09
CA ASP A 459 3.18 8.29 -9.71
C ASP A 459 3.33 6.96 -8.97
N LEU A 460 2.56 5.95 -9.39
CA LEU A 460 2.63 4.60 -8.81
C LEU A 460 3.95 3.90 -9.16
N TYR A 461 4.61 4.28 -10.26
CA TYR A 461 5.92 3.76 -10.62
C TYR A 461 7.01 4.21 -9.63
N ALA A 462 6.98 5.46 -9.19
CA ALA A 462 7.83 5.95 -8.09
C ALA A 462 7.49 5.28 -6.75
N MET A 463 6.23 4.90 -6.52
CA MET A 463 5.83 4.10 -5.34
C MET A 463 6.31 2.63 -5.41
N GLY A 464 6.73 2.15 -6.59
CA GLY A 464 7.31 0.82 -6.80
C GLY A 464 6.48 -0.12 -7.67
N ALA A 465 5.27 0.25 -8.09
CA ALA A 465 4.42 -0.58 -8.95
C ALA A 465 5.05 -0.75 -10.36
N ARG A 466 4.86 -1.90 -10.98
CA ARG A 466 5.46 -2.24 -12.29
C ARG A 466 4.44 -2.96 -13.17
N ALA A 467 4.47 -2.73 -14.47
CA ALA A 467 3.62 -3.50 -15.40
C ALA A 467 4.03 -4.98 -15.45
N ALA A 468 3.05 -5.87 -15.62
CA ALA A 468 3.19 -7.32 -15.49
C ALA A 468 3.78 -7.78 -14.13
N ARG A 469 3.51 -7.03 -13.07
CA ARG A 469 3.80 -7.32 -11.66
C ARG A 469 2.54 -7.03 -10.85
N PRO A 470 1.72 -8.05 -10.53
CA PRO A 470 0.53 -7.86 -9.71
C PRO A 470 0.93 -7.21 -8.38
N THR A 471 0.31 -6.08 -8.06
CA THR A 471 0.74 -5.14 -7.03
C THR A 471 -0.37 -4.88 -6.02
N ILE A 472 -0.11 -5.13 -4.73
CA ILE A 472 -1.01 -4.79 -3.63
C ILE A 472 -0.49 -3.50 -2.95
N LEU A 473 -1.23 -2.41 -3.09
CA LEU A 473 -0.97 -1.14 -2.42
C LEU A 473 -1.71 -1.11 -1.06
N ILE A 474 -1.03 -0.74 0.03
CA ILE A 474 -1.62 -0.75 1.38
C ILE A 474 -1.27 0.55 2.13
N HIS A 475 -2.27 1.37 2.44
CA HIS A 475 -2.12 2.54 3.30
C HIS A 475 -2.20 2.07 4.76
N ILE A 476 -1.23 2.45 5.60
CA ILE A 476 -1.20 2.10 7.02
C ILE A 476 -1.35 3.36 7.88
N ASP A 477 -2.40 3.39 8.69
CA ASP A 477 -2.46 4.23 9.89
C ASP A 477 -2.13 3.39 11.14
N TRP A 478 -1.61 4.02 12.18
CA TRP A 478 -1.35 3.36 13.46
C TRP A 478 -1.66 4.26 14.65
N MET A 479 -2.21 3.70 15.72
CA MET A 479 -2.60 4.48 16.90
C MET A 479 -1.39 4.97 17.71
N GLN A 480 -1.51 6.20 18.25
CA GLN A 480 -0.56 6.77 19.20
C GLN A 480 -0.31 5.86 20.40
N THR A 481 0.96 5.58 20.69
CA THR A 481 1.39 4.69 21.78
C THR A 481 2.77 5.07 22.30
N ASN A 482 2.90 5.07 23.63
CA ASN A 482 4.18 5.29 24.34
C ASN A 482 4.75 4.00 24.96
N THR A 483 3.98 2.90 24.98
CA THR A 483 4.25 1.72 25.81
C THR A 483 3.83 0.39 25.20
N ASP A 484 2.84 0.38 24.30
CA ASP A 484 2.38 -0.82 23.60
C ASP A 484 3.02 -0.91 22.22
N GLU A 485 3.97 -1.83 22.04
CA GLU A 485 4.62 -2.07 20.74
C GLU A 485 3.74 -2.89 19.79
N GLY A 486 2.70 -3.58 20.28
CA GLY A 486 1.83 -4.42 19.45
C GLY A 486 1.10 -3.64 18.36
N ILE A 487 0.75 -2.38 18.65
CA ILE A 487 -0.05 -1.50 17.77
C ILE A 487 0.81 -0.55 16.91
N LYS A 488 2.14 -0.65 17.00
CA LYS A 488 3.08 0.15 16.21
C LYS A 488 3.70 -0.72 15.12
N PRO A 489 3.55 -0.40 13.82
CA PRO A 489 4.07 -1.23 12.74
C PRO A 489 5.58 -1.49 12.89
N ARG A 490 5.99 -2.76 12.85
CA ARG A 490 7.40 -3.16 12.77
C ARG A 490 7.83 -3.26 11.31
N LYS A 491 8.90 -2.55 10.96
CA LYS A 491 9.53 -2.61 9.62
C LYS A 491 9.84 -4.06 9.23
N GLU A 492 10.25 -4.86 10.20
CA GLU A 492 10.58 -6.27 10.04
C GLU A 492 9.34 -7.13 9.73
N ALA A 493 8.18 -6.82 10.32
CA ALA A 493 6.94 -7.56 10.08
C ALA A 493 6.36 -7.26 8.69
N LEU A 494 6.32 -5.98 8.28
CA LEU A 494 5.94 -5.57 6.93
C LEU A 494 6.85 -6.21 5.87
N GLN A 495 8.15 -6.33 6.16
CA GLN A 495 9.12 -6.97 5.27
C GLN A 495 8.88 -8.48 5.11
N LEU A 496 8.53 -9.21 6.19
CA LEU A 496 8.16 -10.63 6.09
C LEU A 496 6.94 -10.86 5.19
N VAL A 497 5.90 -10.02 5.32
CA VAL A 497 4.68 -10.13 4.47
C VAL A 497 5.02 -9.82 3.01
N ARG A 498 5.78 -8.74 2.75
CA ARG A 498 6.27 -8.41 1.40
C ARG A 498 7.07 -9.58 0.80
N GLU A 499 7.91 -10.25 1.58
CA GLU A 499 8.68 -11.41 1.12
C GLU A 499 7.81 -12.63 0.82
N ALA A 500 6.73 -12.87 1.58
CA ALA A 500 5.80 -13.97 1.32
C ALA A 500 5.11 -13.86 -0.04
N PHE A 501 4.57 -12.69 -0.35
CA PHE A 501 3.95 -12.39 -1.65
C PHE A 501 4.98 -12.32 -2.78
N ASN A 502 6.18 -11.77 -2.54
CA ASN A 502 7.23 -11.71 -3.57
C ASN A 502 7.73 -13.10 -3.99
N ARG A 503 7.73 -14.11 -3.10
CA ARG A 503 7.99 -15.53 -3.46
C ARG A 503 6.98 -16.09 -4.48
N LYS A 504 5.82 -15.46 -4.62
CA LYS A 504 4.74 -15.81 -5.57
C LYS A 504 4.66 -14.85 -6.76
N GLY A 505 5.59 -13.90 -6.83
CA GLY A 505 5.61 -12.90 -7.89
C GLY A 505 4.57 -11.79 -7.71
N ILE A 506 4.15 -11.47 -6.49
CA ILE A 506 3.25 -10.35 -6.19
C ILE A 506 4.03 -9.30 -5.38
N ASP A 507 3.96 -8.03 -5.77
CA ASP A 507 4.62 -6.92 -5.07
C ASP A 507 3.69 -6.31 -4.01
N VAL A 508 4.15 -6.18 -2.76
CA VAL A 508 3.37 -5.53 -1.68
C VAL A 508 4.03 -4.23 -1.25
N LEU A 509 3.28 -3.15 -1.38
CA LEU A 509 3.73 -1.77 -1.25
C LEU A 509 2.96 -1.08 -0.11
N PHE A 510 3.47 -1.27 1.11
CA PHE A 510 2.95 -0.61 2.31
C PHE A 510 3.38 0.86 2.40
N ASP A 511 2.48 1.69 2.92
CA ASP A 511 2.71 3.09 3.30
C ASP A 511 2.41 3.30 4.78
N ALA A 512 3.40 3.10 5.64
CA ALA A 512 3.44 3.58 7.02
C ALA A 512 4.06 4.99 7.13
N GLY A 513 4.06 5.75 6.03
CA GLY A 513 4.54 7.13 5.97
C GLY A 513 5.86 7.36 6.70
N GLN A 514 5.90 8.39 7.55
CA GLN A 514 7.13 8.84 8.19
C GLN A 514 7.67 7.92 9.31
N LEU A 515 7.03 6.79 9.61
CA LEU A 515 7.35 5.92 10.76
C LEU A 515 8.75 5.31 10.71
N HIS A 516 9.27 5.02 9.51
CA HIS A 516 10.55 4.35 9.31
C HIS A 516 11.57 5.18 8.52
N ASN A 517 11.11 6.13 7.72
CA ASN A 517 11.92 7.15 7.05
C ASN A 517 11.07 8.42 6.90
N PRO A 518 11.51 9.61 7.35
CA PRO A 518 10.72 10.85 7.22
C PRO A 518 10.52 11.29 5.76
N ASN A 519 11.34 10.82 4.83
CA ASN A 519 11.23 11.09 3.40
C ASN A 519 10.54 9.91 2.68
N PHE A 520 9.90 10.22 1.55
CA PHE A 520 9.35 9.21 0.63
C PHE A 520 10.41 8.15 0.28
N SER A 521 10.09 6.89 0.56
CA SER A 521 10.98 5.74 0.41
C SER A 521 10.15 4.45 0.43
N PRO A 522 9.79 3.87 -0.74
CA PRO A 522 9.10 2.59 -0.82
C PRO A 522 9.85 1.42 -0.18
N ALA A 523 11.19 1.51 -0.15
CA ALA A 523 12.06 0.54 0.52
C ALA A 523 11.88 0.58 2.06
N ASP A 524 11.59 1.76 2.62
CA ASP A 524 11.30 1.95 4.04
C ASP A 524 9.79 1.97 4.36
N PHE A 525 8.92 1.62 3.41
CA PHE A 525 7.46 1.66 3.53
C PHE A 525 6.88 3.07 3.73
N ASN A 526 7.47 4.10 3.11
CA ASN A 526 6.91 5.45 3.04
C ASN A 526 6.49 5.78 1.59
N LEU A 527 5.18 5.82 1.32
CA LEU A 527 4.59 6.29 0.06
C LEU A 527 3.87 7.65 0.21
N GLY A 528 4.02 8.30 1.37
CA GLY A 528 3.73 9.72 1.58
C GLY A 528 2.40 10.09 2.22
N ASN A 529 1.57 9.15 2.72
CA ASN A 529 0.24 9.49 3.27
C ASN A 529 -0.18 8.75 4.55
N GLY A 530 0.29 7.53 4.82
CA GLY A 530 -0.02 6.82 6.08
C GLY A 530 0.51 7.57 7.32
N LYS A 531 -0.26 7.61 8.42
CA LYS A 531 0.08 8.47 9.57
C LYS A 531 -0.18 7.84 10.94
N GLU A 532 0.45 8.44 11.94
CA GLU A 532 0.09 8.20 13.34
C GLU A 532 -1.24 8.89 13.65
N VAL A 533 -2.22 8.13 14.16
CA VAL A 533 -3.59 8.61 14.41
C VAL A 533 -3.95 8.62 15.91
N PRO A 534 -4.87 9.49 16.36
CA PRO A 534 -5.26 9.57 17.77
C PRO A 534 -5.74 8.22 18.34
N PHE A 535 -5.21 7.86 19.50
CA PHE A 535 -5.54 6.60 20.17
C PHE A 535 -7.03 6.53 20.55
N ALA A 536 -7.68 5.42 20.19
CA ALA A 536 -8.98 5.04 20.73
C ALA A 536 -8.84 3.80 21.63
N ARG A 537 -9.60 3.77 22.73
CA ARG A 537 -9.57 2.69 23.73
C ARG A 537 -10.07 1.34 23.19
N CYS A 538 -10.91 1.37 22.16
CA CYS A 538 -11.26 0.23 21.32
C CYS A 538 -11.73 0.70 19.93
N VAL A 539 -11.68 -0.19 18.93
CA VAL A 539 -11.97 0.11 17.52
C VAL A 539 -12.50 -1.13 16.77
N THR A 540 -13.44 -0.95 15.86
CA THR A 540 -14.10 -2.04 15.10
C THR A 540 -14.41 -1.65 13.65
N LEU A 541 -14.43 -2.63 12.73
CA LEU A 541 -14.96 -2.43 11.36
C LEU A 541 -16.48 -2.30 11.34
N TYR A 542 -17.20 -2.94 12.27
CA TYR A 542 -18.63 -2.75 12.45
C TYR A 542 -18.93 -1.42 13.20
N LYS A 543 -20.06 -0.77 12.88
CA LYS A 543 -20.55 0.41 13.61
C LYS A 543 -20.94 0.01 15.05
N ASN A 544 -20.17 0.47 16.03
CA ASN A 544 -20.40 0.27 17.47
C ASN A 544 -20.45 1.64 18.16
N ALA A 545 -21.31 1.81 19.18
CA ALA A 545 -21.45 3.08 19.91
C ALA A 545 -20.33 3.32 20.94
N ASP A 546 -19.70 2.26 21.46
CA ASP A 546 -18.72 2.31 22.55
C ASP A 546 -17.25 2.28 22.08
N CYS A 547 -17.01 2.06 20.79
CA CYS A 547 -15.71 1.96 20.14
C CYS A 547 -15.62 2.85 18.90
N ALA A 548 -14.40 3.16 18.45
CA ALA A 548 -14.20 3.92 17.21
C ALA A 548 -14.50 3.07 15.96
N ASP A 549 -14.98 3.71 14.90
CA ASP A 549 -15.17 3.10 13.58
C ASP A 549 -13.89 3.23 12.75
N VAL A 550 -13.35 2.13 12.21
CA VAL A 550 -12.20 2.14 11.28
C VAL A 550 -12.45 3.09 10.09
N MET A 551 -13.69 3.16 9.60
CA MET A 551 -14.06 4.03 8.48
C MET A 551 -13.92 5.52 8.82
N ALA A 552 -14.02 5.89 10.10
CA ALA A 552 -13.80 7.27 10.52
C ALA A 552 -12.32 7.68 10.43
N TYR A 553 -11.39 6.74 10.65
CA TYR A 553 -9.96 6.94 10.44
C TYR A 553 -9.60 6.90 8.95
N LYS A 554 -10.03 5.86 8.20
CA LYS A 554 -9.89 5.78 6.72
C LYS A 554 -10.29 7.09 6.06
N ASN A 555 -11.44 7.63 6.45
CA ASN A 555 -11.97 8.83 5.85
C ASN A 555 -11.28 10.16 6.30
N ASP A 556 -10.51 10.16 7.37
CA ASP A 556 -9.71 11.31 7.85
C ASP A 556 -8.25 11.28 7.36
N SER A 557 -7.71 10.10 7.03
CA SER A 557 -6.31 9.91 6.63
C SER A 557 -6.10 9.65 5.14
N MET A 558 -6.92 8.76 4.58
CA MET A 558 -6.73 8.22 3.23
C MET A 558 -7.18 9.23 2.17
N ASP A 559 -6.21 9.71 1.38
CA ASP A 559 -6.44 10.50 0.17
C ASP A 559 -7.49 9.78 -0.70
N VAL A 560 -8.51 10.51 -1.14
CA VAL A 560 -9.65 9.95 -1.89
C VAL A 560 -9.18 9.24 -3.17
N ARG A 561 -8.09 9.73 -3.79
CA ARG A 561 -7.42 9.11 -4.94
C ARG A 561 -6.94 7.69 -4.71
N ARG A 562 -6.74 7.28 -3.46
CA ARG A 562 -6.25 5.95 -3.11
C ARG A 562 -7.37 4.90 -2.95
N ARG A 563 -8.61 5.31 -2.65
CA ARG A 563 -9.67 4.39 -2.18
C ARG A 563 -10.00 3.27 -3.16
N LEU A 564 -9.78 3.48 -4.45
CA LEU A 564 -10.10 2.49 -5.49
C LEU A 564 -8.98 1.51 -5.82
N ILE A 565 -7.75 1.70 -5.31
CA ILE A 565 -6.58 0.85 -5.63
C ILE A 565 -5.67 0.53 -4.43
N PHE A 566 -5.89 1.13 -3.26
CA PHE A 566 -5.22 0.77 -2.00
C PHE A 566 -6.19 0.03 -1.07
N HIS A 567 -5.67 -0.98 -0.36
CA HIS A 567 -6.26 -1.42 0.90
C HIS A 567 -5.94 -0.40 2.01
N TYR A 568 -6.81 -0.30 3.02
CA TYR A 568 -6.57 0.50 4.22
C TYR A 568 -6.39 -0.41 5.44
N MET A 569 -5.23 -0.30 6.10
CA MET A 569 -4.90 -1.02 7.32
C MET A 569 -4.79 -0.06 8.49
N LEU A 570 -5.57 -0.29 9.54
CA LEU A 570 -5.39 0.39 10.83
C LEU A 570 -4.72 -0.54 11.83
N MET A 571 -3.53 -0.17 12.33
CA MET A 571 -2.96 -0.80 13.53
C MET A 571 -3.52 -0.10 14.78
N GLY A 572 -4.57 -0.70 15.33
CA GLY A 572 -5.38 -0.17 16.43
C GLY A 572 -5.21 -0.94 17.73
N SER A 573 -5.91 -0.48 18.77
CA SER A 573 -5.84 -1.03 20.13
C SER A 573 -6.47 -2.43 20.26
N THR A 574 -7.78 -2.49 20.49
CA THR A 574 -8.52 -3.74 20.71
C THR A 574 -9.95 -3.58 20.20
N GLN A 575 -10.60 -4.68 19.83
CA GLN A 575 -12.03 -4.69 19.48
C GLN A 575 -12.95 -4.70 20.71
N ASN A 576 -12.41 -5.05 21.89
CA ASN A 576 -13.22 -5.21 23.09
C ASN A 576 -13.63 -3.86 23.69
N THR A 577 -14.95 -3.65 23.87
CA THR A 577 -15.55 -2.45 24.49
C THR A 577 -15.05 -2.15 25.91
N ASN A 578 -14.35 -3.08 26.56
CA ASN A 578 -13.74 -2.94 27.89
C ASN A 578 -12.26 -2.48 27.89
N GLY A 579 -11.57 -2.44 26.74
CA GLY A 579 -10.16 -2.04 26.65
C GLY A 579 -9.15 -3.11 27.10
N TYR A 580 -9.49 -4.39 27.05
CA TYR A 580 -8.57 -5.53 27.23
C TYR A 580 -8.22 -6.11 25.86
N GLY A 581 -7.06 -6.77 25.73
CA GLY A 581 -6.70 -7.45 24.47
C GLY A 581 -7.78 -8.44 24.02
N GLY A 582 -7.96 -8.60 22.71
CA GLY A 582 -9.02 -9.42 22.10
C GLY A 582 -8.49 -10.23 20.90
N SER A 583 -9.28 -10.36 19.82
CA SER A 583 -8.78 -10.90 18.55
C SER A 583 -7.55 -10.14 18.05
N SER A 584 -6.69 -10.84 17.29
CA SER A 584 -5.48 -10.28 16.71
C SER A 584 -5.77 -9.25 15.62
N GLY A 585 -6.87 -9.41 14.89
CA GLY A 585 -7.36 -8.50 13.88
C GLY A 585 -8.82 -8.74 13.52
N LEU A 586 -9.28 -8.05 12.49
CA LEU A 586 -10.59 -8.17 11.86
C LEU A 586 -10.52 -7.57 10.45
N ALA A 587 -11.02 -8.27 9.43
CA ALA A 587 -10.97 -7.81 8.05
C ALA A 587 -12.26 -8.09 7.27
N GLU A 588 -12.48 -7.30 6.22
CA GLU A 588 -13.50 -7.58 5.23
C GLU A 588 -13.14 -8.79 4.36
N ILE A 589 -14.16 -9.51 3.89
CA ILE A 589 -14.03 -10.65 2.98
C ILE A 589 -14.23 -10.16 1.54
N ASN A 590 -13.23 -10.37 0.68
CA ASN A 590 -13.11 -9.76 -0.66
C ASN A 590 -13.11 -8.20 -0.63
N GLY A 591 -12.69 -7.59 0.49
CA GLY A 591 -12.78 -6.15 0.75
C GLY A 591 -11.53 -5.33 0.45
N ASN A 592 -11.50 -4.10 0.97
CA ASN A 592 -10.30 -3.27 1.00
C ASN A 592 -9.85 -2.85 2.41
N ASP A 593 -10.66 -3.08 3.46
CA ASP A 593 -10.38 -2.55 4.80
C ASP A 593 -10.06 -3.63 5.83
N LEU A 594 -8.99 -3.43 6.60
CA LEU A 594 -8.54 -4.35 7.65
C LEU A 594 -8.05 -3.63 8.92
N LEU A 595 -8.25 -4.29 10.07
CA LEU A 595 -7.85 -3.85 11.40
C LEU A 595 -6.87 -4.86 12.00
N ILE A 596 -5.70 -4.40 12.44
CA ILE A 596 -4.80 -5.16 13.32
C ILE A 596 -5.02 -4.66 14.75
N SER A 597 -5.44 -5.54 15.66
CA SER A 597 -5.84 -5.22 17.04
C SER A 597 -5.02 -5.98 18.10
N LEU A 598 -3.70 -6.02 17.89
CA LEU A 598 -2.70 -6.64 18.79
C LEU A 598 -2.43 -5.82 20.07
N GLY A 599 -3.24 -4.79 20.37
CA GLY A 599 -3.09 -3.96 21.57
C GLY A 599 -3.50 -4.69 22.85
N PHE A 600 -2.74 -4.44 23.91
CA PHE A 600 -2.79 -5.10 25.20
C PHE A 600 -2.51 -6.61 25.15
N TRP A 601 -1.93 -7.14 24.06
CA TRP A 601 -1.26 -8.45 24.07
C TRP A 601 0.08 -8.39 24.85
N GLY A 602 0.63 -7.17 25.01
CA GLY A 602 1.88 -6.93 25.74
C GLY A 602 3.10 -7.53 25.07
N LEU A 603 3.08 -7.54 23.73
CA LEU A 603 4.24 -7.73 22.86
C LEU A 603 5.22 -6.58 23.07
N ASN A 604 6.51 -6.86 22.95
CA ASN A 604 7.59 -5.95 23.35
C ASN A 604 8.93 -6.39 22.71
N SER A 605 9.91 -5.50 22.70
CA SER A 605 11.26 -5.73 22.16
C SER A 605 12.34 -5.94 23.24
N SER A 606 11.96 -6.24 24.49
CA SER A 606 12.86 -6.27 25.65
C SER A 606 13.95 -7.36 25.60
N SER A 607 13.78 -8.38 24.76
CA SER A 607 14.75 -9.43 24.47
C SER A 607 14.60 -9.92 23.03
N GLY A 608 15.59 -10.65 22.50
CA GLY A 608 15.50 -11.22 21.15
C GLY A 608 14.28 -12.14 20.97
N THR A 609 13.98 -12.97 21.97
CA THR A 609 12.82 -13.87 22.01
C THR A 609 11.48 -13.11 21.93
N GLU A 610 11.34 -12.03 22.71
CA GLU A 610 10.14 -11.20 22.70
C GLU A 610 10.02 -10.39 21.41
N LEU A 611 11.14 -9.87 20.89
CA LEU A 611 11.21 -9.14 19.62
C LEU A 611 10.80 -10.02 18.44
N TYR A 612 11.26 -11.27 18.36
CA TYR A 612 10.76 -12.21 17.34
C TYR A 612 9.26 -12.43 17.47
N LYS A 613 8.76 -12.67 18.68
CA LYS A 613 7.33 -12.89 18.91
C LYS A 613 6.48 -11.67 18.50
N LEU A 614 6.94 -10.45 18.80
CA LEU A 614 6.34 -9.20 18.34
C LEU A 614 6.30 -9.11 16.81
N ILE A 615 7.43 -9.33 16.13
CA ILE A 615 7.55 -9.27 14.67
C ILE A 615 6.68 -10.34 14.00
N ASN A 616 6.77 -11.57 14.47
CA ASN A 616 6.12 -12.74 13.87
C ASN A 616 4.60 -12.73 14.09
N TYR A 617 4.11 -12.28 15.25
CA TYR A 617 2.66 -12.10 15.47
C TYR A 617 2.11 -10.98 14.59
N GLN A 618 2.80 -9.83 14.48
CA GLN A 618 2.39 -8.80 13.52
C GLN A 618 2.37 -9.32 12.08
N ALA A 619 3.42 -10.02 11.63
CA ALA A 619 3.50 -10.52 10.26
C ALA A 619 2.44 -11.59 9.94
N GLY A 620 2.20 -12.53 10.87
CA GLY A 620 1.17 -13.56 10.75
C GLY A 620 -0.24 -12.98 10.71
N THR A 621 -0.56 -12.04 11.62
CA THR A 621 -1.86 -11.36 11.62
C THR A 621 -2.04 -10.50 10.37
N ILE A 622 -1.07 -9.67 9.98
CA ILE A 622 -1.19 -8.81 8.78
C ILE A 622 -1.44 -9.65 7.51
N MET A 623 -0.78 -10.80 7.38
CA MET A 623 -1.02 -11.70 6.24
C MET A 623 -2.38 -12.43 6.34
N HIS A 624 -2.85 -12.77 7.53
CA HIS A 624 -4.20 -13.35 7.73
C HIS A 624 -5.32 -12.35 7.37
N GLU A 625 -5.29 -11.15 7.94
CA GLU A 625 -6.30 -10.11 7.68
C GLU A 625 -6.28 -9.66 6.21
N LEU A 626 -5.10 -9.59 5.59
CA LEU A 626 -5.01 -9.34 4.14
C LEU A 626 -5.59 -10.49 3.31
N GLY A 627 -5.45 -11.74 3.77
CA GLY A 627 -6.02 -12.91 3.09
C GLY A 627 -7.55 -12.87 3.00
N HIS A 628 -8.24 -12.38 4.04
CA HIS A 628 -9.68 -12.11 3.97
C HIS A 628 -10.03 -11.06 2.92
N ASN A 629 -9.29 -9.95 2.88
CA ASN A 629 -9.46 -8.93 1.84
C ASN A 629 -9.25 -9.50 0.42
N LEU A 630 -8.34 -10.46 0.27
CA LEU A 630 -8.09 -11.23 -0.95
C LEU A 630 -9.06 -12.42 -1.17
N GLY A 631 -10.12 -12.53 -0.36
CA GLY A 631 -11.23 -13.47 -0.56
C GLY A 631 -11.12 -14.83 0.13
N LEU A 632 -10.07 -15.05 0.93
CA LEU A 632 -9.88 -16.30 1.67
C LEU A 632 -10.72 -16.35 2.96
N TYR A 633 -11.01 -17.56 3.40
CA TYR A 633 -11.60 -17.90 4.70
C TYR A 633 -10.60 -18.72 5.53
N HIS A 634 -10.92 -19.01 6.80
CA HIS A 634 -10.03 -19.77 7.69
C HIS A 634 -9.72 -21.21 7.25
N GLY A 635 -10.49 -21.76 6.31
CA GLY A 635 -10.24 -23.02 5.61
C GLY A 635 -9.95 -22.86 4.11
N GLY A 636 -9.67 -21.64 3.63
CA GLY A 636 -9.43 -21.32 2.23
C GLY A 636 -10.70 -20.84 1.54
N ASN A 637 -11.53 -21.78 1.08
CA ASN A 637 -12.86 -21.51 0.50
C ASN A 637 -14.03 -21.76 1.48
N GLU A 638 -13.74 -22.07 2.74
CA GLU A 638 -14.72 -22.42 3.77
C GLU A 638 -14.34 -21.85 5.14
N GLY A 639 -15.31 -21.70 6.05
CA GLY A 639 -15.07 -21.25 7.43
C GLY A 639 -14.40 -22.29 8.34
N THR A 640 -14.19 -23.52 7.87
CA THR A 640 -13.60 -24.62 8.63
C THR A 640 -12.13 -24.35 8.96
N ASN A 641 -11.90 -23.75 10.14
CA ASN A 641 -10.59 -23.43 10.70
C ASN A 641 -9.89 -24.73 11.22
N ASN A 642 -8.68 -24.58 11.75
CA ASN A 642 -7.95 -25.61 12.52
C ASN A 642 -7.64 -26.92 11.77
N LYS A 643 -7.85 -26.99 10.45
CA LYS A 643 -7.57 -28.16 9.60
C LYS A 643 -6.07 -28.49 9.54
N PRO A 644 -5.57 -29.62 10.06
CA PRO A 644 -4.13 -29.87 10.16
C PRO A 644 -3.40 -30.03 8.81
N ASN A 645 -4.11 -30.29 7.71
CA ASN A 645 -3.57 -30.37 6.36
C ASN A 645 -3.66 -29.04 5.57
N TYR A 646 -4.37 -28.04 6.07
CA TYR A 646 -4.48 -26.74 5.42
C TYR A 646 -3.36 -25.82 5.91
N LEU A 647 -2.18 -25.96 5.30
CA LEU A 647 -0.96 -25.26 5.69
C LEU A 647 -0.95 -23.81 5.18
N SER A 648 -1.75 -22.96 5.82
CA SER A 648 -1.95 -21.55 5.50
C SER A 648 -1.98 -20.69 6.77
N VAL A 649 -1.50 -19.45 6.73
CA VAL A 649 -1.68 -18.50 7.85
C VAL A 649 -3.15 -18.12 8.11
N MET A 650 -4.07 -18.41 7.18
CA MET A 650 -5.52 -18.28 7.40
C MET A 650 -6.04 -19.25 8.48
N ASN A 651 -5.28 -20.30 8.78
CA ASN A 651 -5.58 -21.28 9.82
C ASN A 651 -4.98 -20.84 11.15
N TYR A 652 -5.77 -20.77 12.22
CA TYR A 652 -5.29 -20.34 13.55
C TYR A 652 -4.19 -21.24 14.12
N ASP A 653 -4.07 -22.49 13.66
CA ASP A 653 -2.97 -23.37 14.07
C ASP A 653 -1.60 -22.91 13.53
N TYR A 654 -1.57 -22.08 12.49
CA TYR A 654 -0.35 -21.57 11.85
C TYR A 654 -0.21 -20.04 11.86
N GLN A 655 -1.30 -19.27 11.98
CA GLN A 655 -1.29 -17.80 12.05
C GLN A 655 -0.27 -17.25 13.06
N LEU A 656 -0.28 -17.77 14.30
CA LEU A 656 0.59 -17.32 15.39
C LEU A 656 1.72 -18.31 15.71
N ASN A 657 1.58 -19.59 15.34
CA ASN A 657 2.61 -20.61 15.61
C ASN A 657 3.64 -20.74 14.47
N GLY A 658 3.28 -20.29 13.26
CA GLY A 658 4.04 -20.40 12.03
C GLY A 658 3.63 -21.62 11.22
N VAL A 659 3.66 -21.49 9.89
CA VAL A 659 3.57 -22.64 8.97
C VAL A 659 4.81 -23.55 9.21
N PRO A 660 4.69 -24.89 9.09
CA PRO A 660 5.85 -25.79 9.12
C PRO A 660 6.87 -25.44 8.03
N SER A 661 8.12 -25.18 8.42
CA SER A 661 9.22 -24.84 7.52
C SER A 661 9.69 -26.04 6.69
N ASP A 662 9.63 -27.22 7.31
CA ASP A 662 9.72 -28.52 6.66
C ASP A 662 8.40 -29.28 6.93
N PRO A 663 7.48 -29.35 5.95
CA PRO A 663 6.21 -30.07 6.09
C PRO A 663 6.38 -31.59 6.06
N ALA A 664 7.58 -32.10 5.75
CA ALA A 664 7.98 -33.50 5.92
C ALA A 664 8.80 -33.71 7.22
N GLY A 665 9.06 -32.65 8.00
CA GLY A 665 9.84 -32.68 9.24
C GLY A 665 8.99 -32.62 10.51
N GLN A 666 9.63 -32.82 11.67
CA GLN A 666 8.96 -32.82 12.98
C GLN A 666 8.19 -31.52 13.28
N SER A 667 8.59 -30.39 12.67
CA SER A 667 7.87 -29.13 12.78
C SER A 667 6.38 -29.23 12.41
N MET A 668 5.99 -30.20 11.56
CA MET A 668 4.60 -30.47 11.21
C MET A 668 3.79 -31.00 12.40
N SER A 669 4.22 -32.11 13.02
CA SER A 669 3.49 -32.74 14.12
C SER A 669 3.62 -31.97 15.45
N GLU A 670 4.65 -31.14 15.61
CA GLU A 670 4.79 -30.26 16.78
C GLU A 670 3.64 -29.26 16.97
N ARG A 671 3.06 -28.68 15.89
CA ARG A 671 1.89 -27.77 16.03
C ARG A 671 0.67 -28.52 16.56
N ILE A 672 0.42 -29.73 16.03
CA ILE A 672 -0.66 -30.62 16.49
C ILE A 672 -0.44 -30.98 17.96
N TYR A 673 0.75 -31.44 18.34
CA TYR A 673 1.08 -31.74 19.74
C TYR A 673 0.97 -30.51 20.66
N TYR A 674 1.35 -29.32 20.20
CA TYR A 674 1.14 -28.08 20.96
C TYR A 674 -0.35 -27.80 21.21
N ARG A 675 -1.22 -27.95 20.20
CA ARG A 675 -2.68 -27.86 20.38
C ARG A 675 -3.19 -28.90 21.38
N GLN A 676 -2.83 -30.18 21.22
CA GLN A 676 -3.24 -31.25 22.13
C GLN A 676 -2.77 -31.00 23.57
N ASN A 677 -1.59 -30.40 23.75
CA ASN A 677 -1.04 -30.09 25.06
C ASN A 677 -1.76 -28.93 25.76
N ASN A 678 -2.20 -27.92 24.99
CA ASN A 678 -3.07 -26.84 25.47
C ASN A 678 -4.49 -27.33 25.82
N LEU A 679 -4.93 -28.46 25.25
CA LEU A 679 -6.13 -29.20 25.66
C LEU A 679 -5.87 -30.13 26.87
N GLY A 680 -4.74 -29.98 27.57
CA GLY A 680 -4.42 -30.72 28.79
C GLY A 680 -3.97 -32.17 28.57
N ARG A 681 -3.63 -32.57 27.35
CA ARG A 681 -3.14 -33.93 27.05
C ARG A 681 -1.60 -33.99 27.14
N ALA A 682 -1.06 -35.10 27.64
CA ALA A 682 0.37 -35.37 27.49
C ALA A 682 0.69 -35.67 26.03
N THR A 683 1.93 -35.39 25.59
CA THR A 683 2.38 -35.64 24.21
C THR A 683 3.78 -36.28 24.22
N PRO A 684 4.27 -36.84 23.11
CA PRO A 684 5.53 -37.60 23.09
C PRO A 684 6.77 -36.84 23.60
N SER A 685 6.75 -35.50 23.63
CA SER A 685 7.86 -34.64 24.08
C SER A 685 7.56 -33.79 25.33
N LYS A 686 6.30 -33.69 25.78
CA LYS A 686 5.88 -32.74 26.84
C LYS A 686 4.80 -33.33 27.77
N ALA A 687 4.89 -32.98 29.06
CA ALA A 687 3.82 -33.26 30.01
C ALA A 687 2.60 -32.37 29.72
N ALA A 688 1.41 -32.76 30.18
CA ALA A 688 0.18 -32.00 29.99
C ALA A 688 0.31 -30.53 30.46
N ASN A 689 -0.12 -29.57 29.64
CA ASN A 689 0.00 -28.12 29.89
C ASN A 689 1.46 -27.63 30.11
N SER A 690 2.45 -28.27 29.49
CA SER A 690 3.88 -27.92 29.63
C SER A 690 4.61 -27.60 28.31
N TYR A 691 3.90 -27.53 27.18
CA TYR A 691 4.44 -27.12 25.88
C TYR A 691 4.29 -25.60 25.74
N GLY A 692 5.39 -24.86 25.84
CA GLY A 692 5.39 -23.41 25.61
C GLY A 692 5.43 -23.06 24.13
N VAL A 693 4.85 -21.93 23.73
CA VAL A 693 4.86 -21.49 22.31
C VAL A 693 6.29 -21.22 21.78
N CYS A 694 7.24 -20.95 22.67
CA CYS A 694 8.66 -20.82 22.34
C CYS A 694 9.45 -22.14 22.34
N ASP A 695 8.84 -23.26 22.72
CA ASP A 695 9.44 -24.60 22.55
C ASP A 695 9.24 -25.16 21.13
N LEU A 696 8.32 -24.58 20.36
CA LEU A 696 8.01 -25.02 19.00
C LEU A 696 9.20 -24.84 18.05
N LEU A 697 9.59 -25.92 17.37
CA LEU A 697 10.53 -25.86 16.26
C LEU A 697 10.00 -24.91 15.19
N ASP A 698 10.82 -23.91 14.83
CA ASP A 698 10.48 -22.84 13.89
C ASP A 698 9.19 -22.08 14.27
N GLY A 699 8.96 -21.97 15.58
CA GLY A 699 7.91 -21.17 16.20
C GLY A 699 8.18 -19.65 16.26
N PRO A 700 7.22 -18.88 16.78
CA PRO A 700 7.20 -17.41 16.71
C PRO A 700 8.30 -16.73 17.54
N CYS A 701 8.97 -17.44 18.43
CA CYS A 701 10.01 -16.86 19.30
C CYS A 701 11.41 -16.88 18.67
N GLY A 702 11.55 -17.22 17.38
CA GLY A 702 12.81 -17.30 16.65
C GLY A 702 12.77 -16.73 15.22
N ASN A 703 13.90 -16.80 14.53
CA ASN A 703 14.12 -16.27 13.18
C ASN A 703 13.77 -17.23 12.03
N ARG A 704 13.24 -18.42 12.33
CA ARG A 704 12.86 -19.44 11.34
C ARG A 704 11.35 -19.57 11.12
N PHE A 705 10.56 -18.71 11.76
CA PHE A 705 9.11 -18.61 11.59
C PHE A 705 8.73 -18.39 10.12
N VAL A 706 7.75 -19.14 9.62
CA VAL A 706 7.27 -19.07 8.23
C VAL A 706 5.83 -18.59 8.17
N ILE A 707 5.59 -17.57 7.34
CA ILE A 707 4.26 -17.20 6.86
C ILE A 707 4.15 -17.52 5.37
N ASP A 708 3.06 -18.18 5.00
CA ASP A 708 2.69 -18.61 3.65
C ASP A 708 1.18 -18.89 3.63
N TYR A 709 0.51 -18.70 2.49
CA TYR A 709 -0.79 -19.34 2.27
C TYR A 709 -0.62 -20.77 1.74
N SER A 710 -1.68 -21.57 1.70
CA SER A 710 -1.62 -22.92 1.17
C SER A 710 -1.57 -22.95 -0.36
N ASN A 711 -1.14 -24.09 -0.90
CA ASN A 711 -0.96 -24.37 -2.32
C ASN A 711 -1.75 -25.62 -2.76
N GLY A 712 -2.74 -26.05 -1.98
CA GLY A 712 -3.62 -27.20 -2.28
C GLY A 712 -2.91 -28.54 -2.48
N SER A 713 -1.67 -28.70 -2.00
CA SER A 713 -0.82 -29.86 -2.29
C SER A 713 -0.70 -30.87 -1.14
N SER A 714 -1.42 -30.64 -0.04
CA SER A 714 -1.47 -31.52 1.12
C SER A 714 -2.62 -32.52 0.98
N MET A 715 -2.48 -33.73 1.52
CA MET A 715 -3.49 -34.78 1.37
C MET A 715 -4.74 -34.49 2.21
N ALA A 716 -5.92 -34.88 1.71
CA ALA A 716 -7.16 -34.86 2.49
C ALA A 716 -7.07 -35.82 3.70
N LEU A 717 -7.54 -35.37 4.86
CA LEU A 717 -7.64 -36.14 6.10
C LEU A 717 -9.07 -36.67 6.26
N ASN A 718 -9.23 -37.87 6.81
CA ASN A 718 -10.53 -38.50 7.03
C ASN A 718 -10.65 -38.92 8.49
N GLU A 719 -11.43 -38.17 9.27
CA GLU A 719 -11.48 -38.29 10.74
C GLU A 719 -12.16 -39.58 11.23
N TRP A 720 -12.86 -40.29 10.35
CA TRP A 720 -13.37 -41.64 10.57
C TRP A 720 -12.27 -42.69 10.77
N GLY A 721 -11.06 -42.43 10.27
CA GLY A 721 -9.98 -43.41 10.18
C GLY A 721 -8.70 -42.78 9.64
N LEU A 722 -8.10 -41.91 10.45
CA LEU A 722 -6.79 -41.34 10.19
C LEU A 722 -5.71 -42.42 10.26
N ASP A 723 -4.73 -42.34 9.39
CA ASP A 723 -3.61 -43.27 9.34
C ASP A 723 -2.35 -42.57 9.86
N GLU A 724 -1.93 -42.95 11.06
CA GLU A 724 -0.74 -42.41 11.75
C GLU A 724 0.58 -42.84 11.08
N SER A 725 0.54 -43.64 10.02
CA SER A 725 1.71 -43.90 9.15
C SER A 725 1.76 -43.00 7.90
N ARG A 726 0.76 -42.12 7.70
CA ARG A 726 0.66 -41.22 6.55
C ARG A 726 1.00 -39.77 6.92
N LEU A 727 1.20 -38.98 5.86
CA LEU A 727 1.66 -37.60 5.94
C LEU A 727 0.50 -36.62 5.93
N ILE A 728 0.72 -35.52 6.64
CA ILE A 728 -0.23 -34.42 6.83
C ILE A 728 0.17 -33.22 5.96
N GLY A 729 1.46 -33.10 5.66
CA GLY A 729 2.05 -31.98 4.92
C GLY A 729 1.97 -32.09 3.40
N ARG A 730 2.61 -31.10 2.74
CA ARG A 730 2.60 -30.87 1.29
C ARG A 730 3.43 -31.92 0.51
N GLY A 731 2.86 -32.47 -0.56
CA GLY A 731 3.57 -33.28 -1.55
C GLY A 731 3.68 -34.78 -1.25
N ALA A 732 4.58 -35.47 -1.97
CA ALA A 732 4.62 -36.94 -2.07
C ALA A 732 5.87 -37.62 -1.45
N ASN A 733 6.67 -36.89 -0.68
CA ASN A 733 7.91 -37.40 -0.07
C ASN A 733 7.66 -37.91 1.35
N ASN A 734 8.12 -39.12 1.69
CA ASN A 734 8.09 -39.64 3.07
C ASN A 734 8.66 -38.63 4.09
N GLY A 735 8.00 -38.49 5.23
CA GLY A 735 8.28 -37.49 6.25
C GLY A 735 7.59 -37.79 7.59
N ALA A 736 7.37 -36.75 8.39
CA ALA A 736 6.78 -36.83 9.71
C ALA A 736 5.26 -37.09 9.67
N PHE A 737 4.85 -38.06 10.49
CA PHE A 737 3.48 -38.38 10.84
C PHE A 737 3.13 -37.80 12.22
N ALA A 738 1.86 -37.87 12.60
CA ALA A 738 1.40 -37.60 13.97
C ALA A 738 0.75 -38.86 14.56
N ASP A 739 1.05 -39.11 15.83
CA ASP A 739 0.22 -39.92 16.74
C ASP A 739 -0.98 -39.03 17.11
N TRP A 740 -2.11 -39.22 16.43
CA TRP A 740 -3.27 -38.31 16.55
C TRP A 740 -3.88 -38.40 17.93
N ASN A 741 -4.01 -39.63 18.44
CA ASN A 741 -4.67 -39.90 19.70
C ASN A 741 -3.74 -39.84 20.93
N VAL A 742 -2.45 -39.56 20.71
CA VAL A 742 -1.36 -39.39 21.69
C VAL A 742 -1.15 -40.60 22.62
N ASN A 743 -1.33 -41.84 22.11
CA ASN A 743 -1.14 -43.06 22.90
C ASN A 743 0.27 -43.69 22.82
N GLY A 744 1.16 -43.16 21.99
CA GLY A 744 2.53 -43.63 21.82
C GLY A 744 2.68 -44.80 20.82
N LYS A 745 1.75 -44.94 19.87
CA LYS A 745 1.77 -45.94 18.80
C LYS A 745 1.61 -45.29 17.42
N VAL A 746 1.47 -46.14 16.40
CA VAL A 746 1.17 -45.77 15.01
C VAL A 746 0.11 -46.75 14.52
N GLU A 747 -1.11 -46.25 14.32
CA GLU A 747 -2.30 -47.03 13.97
C GLU A 747 -2.93 -46.52 12.64
N GLN A 748 -3.38 -47.44 11.78
CA GLN A 748 -3.79 -47.12 10.40
C GLN A 748 -5.29 -46.75 10.24
N SER A 749 -6.03 -46.56 11.35
CA SER A 749 -7.47 -46.29 11.35
C SER A 749 -7.93 -45.70 12.68
N VAL A 750 -7.44 -44.51 13.02
CA VAL A 750 -7.79 -43.79 14.26
C VAL A 750 -8.95 -42.84 14.00
N ALA A 751 -10.06 -43.04 14.71
CA ALA A 751 -11.18 -42.10 14.69
C ALA A 751 -10.89 -40.93 15.64
N PHE A 752 -10.73 -39.71 15.12
CA PHE A 752 -10.25 -38.57 15.90
C PHE A 752 -10.70 -37.22 15.33
N ASP A 753 -11.24 -36.38 16.21
CA ASP A 753 -11.58 -34.98 15.98
C ASP A 753 -10.29 -34.16 15.91
N SER A 754 -9.89 -33.80 14.69
CA SER A 754 -8.56 -33.26 14.37
C SER A 754 -8.56 -31.75 14.13
N ASN A 755 -9.72 -31.14 13.84
CA ASN A 755 -9.91 -29.68 13.86
C ASN A 755 -10.31 -29.18 15.26
N GLY A 756 -11.01 -29.98 16.07
CA GLY A 756 -11.52 -29.60 17.40
C GLY A 756 -12.98 -29.13 17.40
N ASP A 757 -13.78 -29.42 16.37
CA ASP A 757 -15.18 -28.97 16.26
C ASP A 757 -16.19 -29.87 17.01
N GLY A 758 -15.74 -31.03 17.52
CA GLY A 758 -16.55 -32.01 18.22
C GLY A 758 -17.11 -33.14 17.35
N ILE A 759 -16.81 -33.17 16.04
CA ILE A 759 -17.30 -34.15 15.07
C ILE A 759 -16.13 -35.03 14.60
N THR A 760 -16.13 -36.32 14.96
CA THR A 760 -15.09 -37.29 14.55
C THR A 760 -15.32 -37.89 13.15
N GLN A 761 -15.97 -37.15 12.25
CA GLN A 761 -16.64 -37.71 11.07
C GLN A 761 -16.52 -36.84 9.81
N THR A 762 -15.63 -35.85 9.79
CA THR A 762 -15.43 -34.97 8.62
C THR A 762 -14.30 -35.45 7.70
N ALA A 763 -14.22 -34.84 6.52
CA ALA A 763 -13.14 -35.06 5.55
C ALA A 763 -12.45 -33.71 5.25
N LEU A 764 -11.45 -33.36 6.07
CA LEU A 764 -10.75 -32.08 5.98
C LEU A 764 -9.87 -32.03 4.73
N SER A 765 -10.04 -30.99 3.92
CA SER A 765 -9.32 -30.81 2.65
C SER A 765 -8.43 -29.56 2.66
N ASP A 766 -7.29 -29.66 1.99
CA ASP A 766 -6.43 -28.50 1.67
C ASP A 766 -7.05 -27.65 0.53
N TYR A 767 -6.62 -26.40 0.40
CA TYR A 767 -7.07 -25.48 -0.66
C TYR A 767 -5.87 -24.73 -1.26
N ASP A 768 -5.93 -24.40 -2.54
CA ASP A 768 -4.89 -23.60 -3.21
C ASP A 768 -5.22 -22.11 -3.10
N ASP A 769 -4.99 -21.54 -1.91
CA ASP A 769 -5.16 -20.11 -1.63
C ASP A 769 -4.44 -19.25 -2.68
N TRP A 770 -3.18 -19.60 -2.97
CA TRP A 770 -2.34 -18.84 -3.89
C TRP A 770 -2.84 -18.86 -5.34
N GLY A 771 -3.58 -19.91 -5.74
CA GLY A 771 -4.26 -19.98 -7.03
C GLY A 771 -5.59 -19.22 -7.10
N HIS A 772 -6.13 -18.74 -5.96
CA HIS A 772 -7.50 -18.19 -5.87
C HIS A 772 -7.63 -16.82 -5.19
N ILE A 773 -6.55 -16.24 -4.66
CA ILE A 773 -6.56 -14.87 -4.11
C ILE A 773 -7.02 -13.83 -5.14
N GLN A 774 -7.95 -12.96 -4.73
CA GLN A 774 -8.55 -11.92 -5.56
C GLN A 774 -7.86 -10.57 -5.32
N LEU A 775 -6.90 -10.22 -6.18
CA LEU A 775 -6.14 -8.98 -6.07
C LEU A 775 -6.99 -7.73 -6.40
N ALA A 776 -7.81 -7.80 -7.45
CA ALA A 776 -8.58 -6.68 -7.96
C ALA A 776 -9.93 -6.49 -7.22
N PHE A 777 -9.92 -5.90 -6.03
CA PHE A 777 -11.16 -5.62 -5.25
C PHE A 777 -12.13 -4.62 -5.92
N ASN A 778 -11.69 -3.95 -7.00
CA ASN A 778 -12.35 -2.81 -7.62
C ASN A 778 -13.06 -3.12 -8.96
N VAL A 779 -12.89 -4.30 -9.57
CA VAL A 779 -13.56 -4.66 -10.84
C VAL A 779 -14.90 -5.35 -10.57
N GLY A 780 -15.99 -4.75 -11.03
CA GLY A 780 -17.35 -5.18 -10.72
C GLY A 780 -17.81 -6.38 -11.53
N SER A 781 -17.43 -7.59 -11.12
CA SER A 781 -17.94 -8.85 -11.71
C SER A 781 -18.03 -10.01 -10.70
N ILE A 782 -18.86 -9.87 -9.66
CA ILE A 782 -19.14 -10.93 -8.67
C ILE A 782 -20.13 -11.99 -9.23
N SER A 783 -19.88 -12.42 -10.47
CA SER A 783 -20.64 -13.46 -11.19
C SER A 783 -19.97 -14.83 -11.18
N ALA A 784 -18.86 -14.96 -10.43
CA ALA A 784 -18.00 -16.15 -10.41
C ALA A 784 -18.10 -17.02 -9.13
N LEU A 785 -18.68 -16.52 -8.03
CA LEU A 785 -18.78 -17.27 -6.76
C LEU A 785 -19.98 -18.23 -6.71
N GLY A 786 -19.97 -19.22 -7.61
CA GLY A 786 -20.91 -20.37 -7.60
C GLY A 786 -20.63 -21.42 -6.50
N LEU A 787 -19.98 -21.02 -5.40
CA LEU A 787 -19.44 -21.92 -4.38
C LEU A 787 -19.69 -21.37 -2.96
N ARG A 788 -20.90 -21.58 -2.43
CA ARG A 788 -21.15 -21.71 -0.99
C ARG A 788 -22.15 -22.83 -0.73
N THR A 789 -21.73 -23.84 0.03
CA THR A 789 -22.63 -24.73 0.76
C THR A 789 -22.93 -24.12 2.13
N ALA A 790 -24.15 -24.31 2.64
CA ALA A 790 -24.68 -23.46 3.72
C ALA A 790 -24.20 -23.84 5.13
N ALA A 791 -23.85 -22.83 5.93
CA ALA A 791 -23.69 -22.90 7.39
C ALA A 791 -23.92 -21.53 8.05
N GLU A 792 -23.22 -20.50 7.57
CA GLU A 792 -23.23 -19.15 8.18
C GLU A 792 -24.42 -18.25 7.74
N PRO A 793 -25.01 -17.46 8.66
CA PRO A 793 -26.11 -16.55 8.35
C PRO A 793 -25.62 -15.27 7.67
N ILE A 794 -25.57 -15.30 6.34
CA ILE A 794 -25.36 -14.11 5.48
C ILE A 794 -26.29 -12.97 5.95
N THR A 795 -25.73 -11.81 6.26
CA THR A 795 -26.53 -10.57 6.38
C THR A 795 -26.61 -9.92 4.98
N PRO A 796 -27.77 -9.96 4.29
CA PRO A 796 -27.86 -9.57 2.89
C PRO A 796 -27.90 -8.04 2.75
N ASN A 797 -26.74 -7.40 2.84
CA ASN A 797 -26.57 -5.95 2.68
C ASN A 797 -25.42 -5.59 1.74
N SER A 798 -25.14 -6.47 0.77
CA SER A 798 -24.18 -6.27 -0.32
C SER A 798 -24.67 -5.20 -1.31
N LYS A 799 -24.78 -3.95 -0.84
CA LYS A 799 -25.12 -2.78 -1.64
C LYS A 799 -23.94 -2.46 -2.57
N HIS A 800 -23.93 -3.05 -3.76
CA HIS A 800 -22.88 -2.87 -4.78
C HIS A 800 -22.83 -1.46 -5.41
N SER A 801 -23.25 -0.42 -4.69
CA SER A 801 -22.92 0.97 -4.97
C SER A 801 -21.49 1.24 -4.51
N ARG A 802 -20.57 1.64 -5.41
CA ARG A 802 -19.22 2.12 -5.06
C ARG A 802 -19.34 3.45 -4.29
N LYS A 803 -19.67 3.39 -3.00
CA LYS A 803 -19.77 4.55 -2.12
C LYS A 803 -18.44 4.71 -1.39
N LEU A 804 -17.60 5.64 -1.88
CA LEU A 804 -16.25 5.95 -1.39
C LEU A 804 -16.11 6.17 0.14
N HIS A 805 -17.21 6.20 0.89
CA HIS A 805 -17.32 6.52 2.30
C HIS A 805 -17.75 5.36 3.21
N ASP A 806 -18.39 4.34 2.66
CA ASP A 806 -18.85 3.16 3.38
C ASP A 806 -18.93 2.02 2.35
N GLU A 807 -17.75 1.47 2.02
CA GLU A 807 -17.56 0.40 1.03
C GLU A 807 -17.85 -0.99 1.64
N ARG A 808 -18.41 -1.02 2.86
CA ARG A 808 -18.34 -2.15 3.78
C ARG A 808 -18.93 -3.45 3.25
N LYS A 809 -18.13 -4.50 3.32
CA LYS A 809 -18.50 -5.86 2.89
C LYS A 809 -18.85 -6.76 4.08
N GLU A 810 -19.06 -8.04 3.79
CA GLU A 810 -19.06 -9.10 4.80
C GLU A 810 -17.69 -9.09 5.51
N VAL A 811 -17.66 -9.30 6.83
CA VAL A 811 -16.43 -9.21 7.65
C VAL A 811 -16.22 -10.55 8.35
N ALA A 812 -14.96 -10.97 8.46
CA ALA A 812 -14.58 -12.27 9.00
C ALA A 812 -14.98 -12.47 10.47
N ALA A 813 -15.32 -13.72 10.82
CA ALA A 813 -15.80 -14.10 12.14
C ALA A 813 -14.63 -14.48 13.07
N GLU A 814 -13.94 -13.48 13.59
CA GLU A 814 -12.70 -13.69 14.35
C GLU A 814 -12.88 -14.11 15.81
N SER A 815 -11.99 -15.01 16.28
CA SER A 815 -11.93 -15.48 17.67
C SER A 815 -10.71 -14.96 18.43
N PRO A 816 -10.82 -14.67 19.74
CA PRO A 816 -9.68 -14.27 20.55
C PRO A 816 -8.70 -15.43 20.82
N PRO A 817 -7.39 -15.15 21.02
CA PRO A 817 -6.41 -16.15 21.40
C PRO A 817 -6.67 -16.67 22.84
N PRO A 818 -5.98 -17.75 23.27
CA PRO A 818 -6.01 -18.21 24.65
C PRO A 818 -5.72 -17.08 25.65
N ALA A 819 -6.55 -16.98 26.70
CA ALA A 819 -6.59 -15.83 27.61
C ALA A 819 -5.26 -15.48 28.30
N HIS A 820 -4.29 -16.39 28.36
CA HIS A 820 -2.95 -16.13 28.89
C HIS A 820 -2.12 -15.16 28.02
N MET A 821 -2.48 -14.95 26.75
CA MET A 821 -1.85 -13.97 25.86
C MET A 821 -2.42 -12.54 26.03
N LEU A 822 -3.51 -12.38 26.79
CA LEU A 822 -4.26 -11.14 26.88
C LEU A 822 -3.96 -10.39 28.19
N LYS A 823 -3.57 -9.12 28.08
CA LYS A 823 -3.35 -8.22 29.23
C LYS A 823 -4.43 -7.13 29.27
N LYS A 824 -4.42 -6.39 30.37
CA LYS A 824 -5.34 -5.28 30.67
C LYS A 824 -4.65 -3.94 30.41
N HIS A 825 -5.39 -2.97 29.88
CA HIS A 825 -5.00 -1.55 29.93
C HIS A 825 -4.78 -1.10 31.39
N SER A 826 -3.52 -0.96 31.81
CA SER A 826 -3.17 -0.27 33.05
C SER A 826 -3.40 1.23 32.86
N ALA A 827 -4.47 1.77 33.45
CA ALA A 827 -4.72 3.20 33.46
C ALA A 827 -3.69 3.91 34.37
N ALA A 828 -2.59 4.33 33.76
CA ALA A 828 -1.64 5.31 34.29
C ALA A 828 -1.67 6.53 33.36
N ASN A 829 -1.73 7.73 33.95
CA ASN A 829 -1.98 8.99 33.24
C ASN A 829 -0.76 9.48 32.44
#